data_AF-A0A8H5VQP2-F1
#
_entry.id   AF-A0A8H5VQP2-F1
#
_cell.length_a   1.000
_cell.length_b   1.000
_cell.length_c   1.000
_cell.angle_alpha   90.00
_cell.angle_beta   90.00
_cell.angle_gamma   90.00
#
_symmetry.space_group_name_H-M   'P 1'
#
loop_
_entity.id
_entity.type
_entity.pdbx_description
1 polymer ?
#
loop_
_entity_poly.entity_id
_entity_poly.type
_entity_poly.pdbx_seq_one_letter_code
_entity_poly.pdbx_strand_id
1 'polypeptide(L)'
;MAPRRPVVIACCSAANTDPGDYMYTQAISGPVDVITGDYLAEANLATSAEAYNAGTHPGYVPSALDGLQKSLKTIAERKIKVIINGGSLNPKGLAMQTAKEIESQGLRGLLKVAWVEGDDLLGVVSELLQPDEKGRLPHLDAANPSVQLPDITTSFLNHSDKVIVSANAYLGWRAIHAGLQAGADIVICGRVADASPVIGASAWWHNWADSDFDALAGALVAGHLIECNQYVTGANFSGFDEYPTAELIDLAPPIAEIDSRGQCIICKHESLPGGLVTEETVKSQLVYELQGNIYLNSDVKADLTEVRVRKVGNNRVQVTDVRGYPPPPSTKLAVFYKSGYQGELNLQAVGYATPKKWELAEAQLRNQLQKEDLLKDIDLLEFQQVGVPEENPKSQLRATTFLRIFVQAAQAATIKKVWEAWMYNLIQHFAGASFPLDLRSLSDPAPYLGYFPATVQQDRIKELVCVLDESGHVQTTAVGPPRLTEPLSPRMSYDPIEPQSLESFGPVRMVPAGDVLLARSGDKGANCNVGFFPRARLNNDETWEWLRAFMTMNRVKEMMGPMEWKDWYHIERVEFPNIRTAQLLQATEQDASLPQSTSLPRDSPAFGGNEGPDTFLDVPQESLPGLDFDMGTFDFDDVSLSTAIDMSVFEPDFLLGETRLNTDSQWDQSPTINVAHIGLCDLSHLTSEDISYLSLKKCFELPSREVQDKLVEAYFTYIHPFLPFLAEDQFWSEYDHDLKHTSFLVYRAMLFAGSPFIDTQVLKQWGFDSHSNAQESLYHKARFLFDFGTEKNEMHSPRKGIDWLDVALSKARTISARFRTSPKSFGEGTKMVKRLLWSCTIRDTVLTLGCRGYDVMQSNMIDVPMLLLQDLDDPKSYSRVYGSDSKQSLIKMAIMVAELTRLSNKCRPLQLLSATSRDLSHGVEPWVRDRLLAIERASYDMAMWKQAFVANLSNFINPPGSMVKNMVLFHQNVALGLHSTIDYRNACLDTLQAAKFRCHGLHAPLAILEAVVHSLY
;
A
#
# COMPACT_ATOMS: atom_id res chain seq x y z
N MET A 1 -39.04 16.86 25.29
CA MET A 1 -39.32 15.78 24.31
C MET A 1 -38.20 14.77 24.41
N ALA A 2 -38.48 13.46 24.36
CA ALA A 2 -37.42 12.48 24.18
C ALA A 2 -36.73 12.76 22.82
N PRO A 3 -35.40 12.66 22.72
CA PRO A 3 -34.70 12.87 21.45
C PRO A 3 -35.25 11.91 20.40
N ARG A 4 -35.56 12.42 19.20
CA ARG A 4 -35.96 11.58 18.06
C ARG A 4 -34.79 10.66 17.70
N ARG A 5 -35.09 9.42 17.34
CA ARG A 5 -34.04 8.50 16.88
C ARG A 5 -33.38 9.05 15.60
N PRO A 6 -32.06 8.84 15.41
CA PRO A 6 -31.40 9.12 14.15
C PRO A 6 -32.08 8.41 12.97
N VAL A 7 -31.99 9.02 11.79
CA VAL A 7 -32.30 8.36 10.51
C VAL A 7 -31.08 7.57 10.09
N VAL A 8 -31.28 6.34 9.60
CA VAL A 8 -30.21 5.49 9.09
C VAL A 8 -30.26 5.49 7.57
N ILE A 9 -29.27 6.13 6.95
CA ILE A 9 -29.19 6.34 5.51
C ILE A 9 -28.01 5.56 4.95
N ALA A 10 -28.29 4.66 4.01
CA ALA A 10 -27.30 3.83 3.34
C ALA A 10 -27.06 4.35 1.91
N CYS A 11 -25.81 4.36 1.44
CA CYS A 11 -25.51 4.69 0.04
C CYS A 11 -25.31 3.42 -0.78
N CYS A 12 -25.87 3.36 -1.99
CA CYS A 12 -25.79 2.19 -2.87
C CYS A 12 -25.02 2.42 -4.17
N SER A 13 -24.58 3.64 -4.46
CA SER A 13 -23.87 3.98 -5.69
C SER A 13 -23.11 5.29 -5.57
N ALA A 14 -21.94 5.34 -6.20
CA ALA A 14 -21.14 6.52 -6.50
C ALA A 14 -20.80 6.67 -7.99
N ALA A 15 -21.13 5.67 -8.82
CA ALA A 15 -20.80 5.66 -10.24
C ALA A 15 -21.90 5.00 -11.09
N ASN A 16 -22.02 5.40 -12.35
CA ASN A 16 -22.95 4.75 -13.29
C ASN A 16 -22.64 3.26 -13.53
N THR A 17 -21.41 2.82 -13.25
CA THR A 17 -20.97 1.42 -13.36
C THR A 17 -21.21 0.59 -12.12
N ASP A 18 -21.62 1.20 -11.00
CA ASP A 18 -21.84 0.45 -9.77
C ASP A 18 -22.97 -0.58 -9.95
N PRO A 19 -22.76 -1.84 -9.53
CA PRO A 19 -23.74 -2.89 -9.73
C PRO A 19 -24.99 -2.62 -8.88
N GLY A 20 -26.17 -2.99 -9.41
CA GLY A 20 -27.42 -2.93 -8.67
C GLY A 20 -27.42 -3.78 -7.38
N ASP A 21 -26.48 -4.71 -7.25
CA ASP A 21 -26.29 -5.56 -6.07
C ASP A 21 -25.99 -4.76 -4.80
N TYR A 22 -25.41 -3.56 -4.89
CA TYR A 22 -25.18 -2.73 -3.72
C TYR A 22 -26.49 -2.22 -3.11
N MET A 23 -27.48 -1.85 -3.93
CA MET A 23 -28.80 -1.46 -3.43
C MET A 23 -29.47 -2.63 -2.73
N TYR A 24 -29.40 -3.83 -3.34
CA TYR A 24 -29.96 -5.04 -2.76
C TYR A 24 -29.27 -5.41 -1.44
N THR A 25 -27.94 -5.35 -1.41
CA THR A 25 -27.11 -5.64 -0.24
C THR A 25 -27.45 -4.71 0.92
N GLN A 26 -27.55 -3.40 0.68
CA GLN A 26 -27.95 -2.42 1.70
C GLN A 26 -29.38 -2.70 2.22
N ALA A 27 -30.30 -3.10 1.34
CA ALA A 27 -31.68 -3.40 1.75
C ALA A 27 -31.79 -4.64 2.65
N ILE A 28 -30.94 -5.66 2.48
CA ILE A 28 -31.03 -6.92 3.23
C ILE A 28 -30.14 -7.00 4.48
N SER A 29 -28.98 -6.32 4.48
CA SER A 29 -27.88 -6.56 5.44
C SER A 29 -28.12 -6.02 6.84
N GLY A 30 -29.05 -5.09 7.03
CA GLY A 30 -29.36 -4.56 8.36
C GLY A 30 -30.51 -3.57 8.36
N PRO A 31 -30.74 -2.89 9.50
CA PRO A 31 -31.74 -1.83 9.59
C PRO A 31 -31.27 -0.60 8.81
N VAL A 32 -32.09 -0.15 7.86
CA VAL A 32 -31.90 1.06 7.06
C VAL A 32 -33.28 1.71 6.89
N ASP A 33 -33.34 3.03 7.00
CA ASP A 33 -34.57 3.79 6.77
C ASP A 33 -34.66 4.29 5.33
N VAL A 34 -33.51 4.72 4.78
CA VAL A 34 -33.41 5.29 3.44
C VAL A 34 -32.17 4.75 2.72
N ILE A 35 -32.33 4.36 1.46
CA ILE A 35 -31.21 4.08 0.56
C ILE A 35 -31.08 5.23 -0.44
N THR A 36 -29.89 5.83 -0.50
CA THR A 36 -29.53 6.85 -1.48
C THR A 36 -28.56 6.29 -2.51
N GLY A 37 -28.46 6.92 -3.67
CA GLY A 37 -27.45 6.55 -4.67
C GLY A 37 -27.15 7.69 -5.63
N ASP A 38 -25.86 7.96 -5.78
CA ASP A 38 -25.31 8.86 -6.79
C ASP A 38 -24.77 8.04 -7.97
N TYR A 39 -25.29 8.31 -9.16
CA TYR A 39 -24.93 7.65 -10.41
C TYR A 39 -24.33 8.63 -11.42
N LEU A 40 -24.23 9.92 -11.09
CA LEU A 40 -23.97 10.98 -12.06
C LEU A 40 -22.65 11.71 -11.77
N ALA A 41 -21.63 11.42 -12.58
CA ALA A 41 -20.50 12.32 -12.77
C ALA A 41 -20.77 13.29 -13.94
N GLU A 42 -20.10 14.44 -13.94
CA GLU A 42 -20.10 15.43 -15.02
C GLU A 42 -19.92 14.78 -16.40
N ALA A 43 -18.89 13.95 -16.57
CA ALA A 43 -18.54 13.31 -17.85
C ALA A 43 -19.63 12.36 -18.37
N ASN A 44 -20.33 11.66 -17.46
CA ASN A 44 -21.29 10.61 -17.82
C ASN A 44 -22.61 11.20 -18.34
N LEU A 45 -23.04 12.33 -17.78
CA LEU A 45 -24.28 13.00 -18.18
C LEU A 45 -24.19 13.50 -19.62
N ALA A 46 -23.06 14.13 -19.95
CA ALA A 46 -22.77 14.68 -21.27
C ALA A 46 -22.64 13.58 -22.35
N THR A 47 -21.89 12.53 -22.05
CA THR A 47 -21.69 11.39 -22.98
C THR A 47 -23.01 10.68 -23.29
N SER A 48 -23.89 10.56 -22.30
CA SER A 48 -25.20 9.92 -22.48
C SER A 48 -26.20 10.78 -23.26
N ALA A 49 -26.00 12.10 -23.30
CA ALA A 49 -26.92 13.05 -23.94
C ALA A 49 -26.99 12.84 -25.46
N GLU A 50 -25.86 12.61 -26.12
CA GLU A 50 -25.85 12.37 -27.56
C GLU A 50 -26.55 11.05 -27.92
N ALA A 51 -26.26 9.97 -27.17
CA ALA A 51 -26.89 8.67 -27.39
C ALA A 51 -28.39 8.70 -27.09
N TYR A 52 -28.82 9.45 -26.07
CA TYR A 52 -30.24 9.65 -25.77
C TYR A 52 -30.95 10.41 -26.89
N ASN A 53 -30.36 11.52 -27.36
CA ASN A 53 -30.89 12.30 -28.47
C ASN A 53 -30.95 11.49 -29.78
N ALA A 54 -30.00 10.57 -29.99
CA ALA A 54 -29.99 9.63 -31.12
C ALA A 54 -30.97 8.45 -30.95
N GLY A 55 -31.61 8.29 -29.78
CA GLY A 55 -32.52 7.20 -29.47
C GLY A 55 -31.84 5.85 -29.23
N THR A 56 -30.52 5.82 -29.01
CA THR A 56 -29.73 4.60 -28.75
C THR A 56 -29.51 4.35 -27.26
N HIS A 57 -29.89 5.29 -26.40
CA HIS A 57 -29.83 5.20 -24.94
C HIS A 57 -31.19 5.60 -24.32
N PRO A 58 -31.65 4.99 -23.20
CA PRO A 58 -32.95 5.30 -22.59
C PRO A 58 -33.03 6.66 -21.86
N GLY A 59 -31.88 7.32 -21.65
CA GLY A 59 -31.76 8.61 -20.98
C GLY A 59 -31.59 8.52 -19.46
N TYR A 60 -31.77 7.34 -18.87
CA TYR A 60 -31.50 7.05 -17.45
C TYR A 60 -30.42 5.98 -17.30
N VAL A 61 -29.84 5.86 -16.10
CA VAL A 61 -28.73 4.93 -15.81
C VAL A 61 -29.26 3.48 -15.68
N PRO A 62 -28.79 2.52 -16.51
CA PRO A 62 -29.30 1.15 -16.46
C PRO A 62 -29.07 0.41 -15.14
N SER A 63 -27.92 0.63 -14.48
CA SER A 63 -27.61 0.00 -13.19
C SER A 63 -28.51 0.48 -12.05
N ALA A 64 -29.02 1.71 -12.13
CA ALA A 64 -30.02 2.21 -11.18
C ALA A 64 -31.34 1.44 -11.29
N LEU A 65 -31.78 1.13 -12.52
CA LEU A 65 -32.96 0.28 -12.74
C LEU A 65 -32.70 -1.15 -12.24
N ASP A 66 -31.54 -1.74 -12.54
CA ASP A 66 -31.16 -3.07 -12.05
C ASP A 66 -31.22 -3.16 -10.51
N GLY A 67 -30.67 -2.16 -9.82
CA GLY A 67 -30.72 -2.09 -8.35
C GLY A 67 -32.15 -2.04 -7.81
N LEU A 68 -33.02 -1.22 -8.43
CA LEU A 68 -34.43 -1.17 -8.09
C LEU A 68 -35.09 -2.54 -8.31
N GLN A 69 -34.95 -3.14 -9.50
CA GLN A 69 -35.55 -4.43 -9.85
C GLN A 69 -35.21 -5.52 -8.83
N LYS A 70 -33.96 -5.59 -8.39
CA LYS A 70 -33.50 -6.56 -7.37
C LYS A 70 -34.06 -6.28 -5.98
N SER A 71 -34.35 -5.03 -5.65
CA SER A 71 -34.59 -4.58 -4.28
C SER A 71 -36.05 -4.28 -3.94
N LEU A 72 -36.94 -4.05 -4.93
CA LEU A 72 -38.31 -3.57 -4.73
C LEU A 72 -39.11 -4.37 -3.68
N LYS A 73 -39.04 -5.70 -3.72
CA LYS A 73 -39.72 -6.55 -2.74
C LYS A 73 -39.25 -6.29 -1.31
N THR A 74 -37.93 -6.26 -1.09
CA THR A 74 -37.32 -5.98 0.22
C THR A 74 -37.65 -4.56 0.68
N ILE A 75 -37.61 -3.59 -0.23
CA ILE A 75 -37.97 -2.18 0.02
C ILE A 75 -39.42 -2.09 0.53
N ALA A 76 -40.37 -2.77 -0.12
CA ALA A 76 -41.77 -2.81 0.30
C ALA A 76 -41.95 -3.51 1.66
N GLU A 77 -41.34 -4.68 1.85
CA GLU A 77 -41.44 -5.47 3.09
C GLU A 77 -40.89 -4.71 4.30
N ARG A 78 -39.77 -4.01 4.14
CA ARG A 78 -39.09 -3.26 5.20
C ARG A 78 -39.47 -1.79 5.27
N LYS A 79 -40.30 -1.30 4.34
CA LYS A 79 -40.73 0.11 4.20
C LYS A 79 -39.56 1.09 4.10
N ILE A 80 -38.53 0.70 3.35
CA ILE A 80 -37.34 1.52 3.08
C ILE A 80 -37.71 2.59 2.06
N LYS A 81 -37.21 3.81 2.23
CA LYS A 81 -37.31 4.88 1.22
C LYS A 81 -36.11 4.81 0.28
N VAL A 82 -36.29 5.15 -1.00
CA VAL A 82 -35.20 5.18 -1.98
C VAL A 82 -35.14 6.55 -2.64
N ILE A 83 -33.95 7.15 -2.72
CA ILE A 83 -33.73 8.45 -3.35
C ILE A 83 -32.47 8.37 -4.20
N ILE A 84 -32.62 8.41 -5.53
CA ILE A 84 -31.50 8.23 -6.45
C ILE A 84 -31.51 9.27 -7.57
N ASN A 85 -30.34 9.69 -8.02
CA ASN A 85 -30.19 10.56 -9.20
C ASN A 85 -29.94 9.78 -10.51
N GLY A 86 -30.10 8.45 -10.48
CA GLY A 86 -29.98 7.58 -11.65
C GLY A 86 -30.99 7.86 -12.77
N GLY A 87 -31.95 8.76 -12.55
CA GLY A 87 -32.83 9.29 -13.60
C GLY A 87 -32.07 10.03 -14.70
N SER A 88 -30.90 10.59 -14.39
CA SER A 88 -30.01 11.25 -15.36
C SER A 88 -30.76 12.27 -16.22
N LEU A 89 -30.77 12.12 -17.54
CA LEU A 89 -31.47 12.98 -18.49
C LEU A 89 -32.97 12.69 -18.61
N ASN A 90 -33.44 11.56 -18.08
CA ASN A 90 -34.84 11.12 -18.18
C ASN A 90 -35.39 10.55 -16.86
N PRO A 91 -35.52 11.38 -15.79
CA PRO A 91 -36.04 10.93 -14.50
C PRO A 91 -37.44 10.33 -14.59
N LYS A 92 -38.30 10.94 -15.41
CA LYS A 92 -39.64 10.43 -15.71
C LYS A 92 -39.59 9.03 -16.33
N GLY A 93 -38.70 8.79 -17.28
CA GLY A 93 -38.55 7.49 -17.94
C GLY A 93 -38.20 6.38 -16.97
N LEU A 94 -37.24 6.63 -16.07
CA LEU A 94 -36.89 5.66 -15.03
C LEU A 94 -38.04 5.47 -14.03
N ALA A 95 -38.75 6.53 -13.65
CA ALA A 95 -39.92 6.41 -12.76
C ALA A 95 -41.04 5.57 -13.37
N MET A 96 -41.36 5.78 -14.65
CA MET A 96 -42.36 4.97 -15.37
C MET A 96 -41.92 3.51 -15.50
N GLN A 97 -40.64 3.26 -15.75
CA GLN A 97 -40.11 1.90 -15.83
C GLN A 97 -40.12 1.20 -14.47
N THR A 98 -39.80 1.93 -13.40
CA THR A 98 -39.89 1.45 -12.01
C THR A 98 -41.33 1.12 -11.64
N ALA A 99 -42.30 1.95 -12.03
CA ALA A 99 -43.72 1.68 -11.80
C ALA A 99 -44.18 0.39 -12.50
N LYS A 100 -43.73 0.12 -13.74
CA LYS A 100 -44.00 -1.15 -14.43
C LYS A 100 -43.41 -2.34 -13.71
N GLU A 101 -42.22 -2.20 -13.14
CA GLU A 101 -41.58 -3.27 -12.36
C GLU A 101 -42.34 -3.53 -11.04
N ILE A 102 -42.80 -2.48 -10.37
CA ILE A 102 -43.67 -2.60 -9.18
C ILE A 102 -44.93 -3.41 -9.53
N GLU A 103 -45.54 -3.15 -10.69
CA GLU A 103 -46.69 -3.92 -11.16
C GLU A 103 -46.33 -5.37 -11.51
N SER A 104 -45.23 -5.61 -12.23
CA SER A 104 -44.81 -6.97 -12.63
C SER A 104 -44.48 -7.87 -11.43
N GLN A 105 -43.97 -7.29 -10.34
CA GLN A 105 -43.66 -7.99 -9.09
C GLN A 105 -44.85 -8.09 -8.14
N GLY A 106 -46.04 -7.59 -8.52
CA GLY A 106 -47.25 -7.66 -7.69
C GLY A 106 -47.22 -6.74 -6.46
N LEU A 107 -46.45 -5.65 -6.51
CA LEU A 107 -46.25 -4.69 -5.41
C LEU A 107 -47.11 -3.43 -5.58
N ARG A 108 -48.08 -3.44 -6.49
CA ARG A 108 -48.99 -2.32 -6.74
C ARG A 108 -49.76 -1.94 -5.47
N GLY A 109 -49.77 -0.65 -5.15
CA GLY A 109 -50.39 -0.11 -3.92
C GLY A 109 -49.53 -0.24 -2.66
N LEU A 110 -48.35 -0.89 -2.75
CA LEU A 110 -47.38 -0.94 -1.64
C LEU A 110 -46.28 0.10 -1.76
N LEU A 111 -45.97 0.53 -2.99
CA LEU A 111 -44.90 1.48 -3.28
C LEU A 111 -45.41 2.59 -4.20
N LYS A 112 -45.09 3.84 -3.83
CA LYS A 112 -45.36 5.04 -4.63
C LYS A 112 -44.07 5.63 -5.19
N VAL A 113 -44.09 6.00 -6.47
CA VAL A 113 -42.92 6.54 -7.18
C VAL A 113 -43.14 8.02 -7.49
N ALA A 114 -42.11 8.84 -7.27
CA ALA A 114 -42.04 10.23 -7.69
C ALA A 114 -40.77 10.49 -8.49
N TRP A 115 -40.78 11.55 -9.28
CA TRP A 115 -39.57 12.07 -9.92
C TRP A 115 -39.46 13.58 -9.83
N VAL A 116 -38.24 14.08 -9.96
CA VAL A 116 -37.90 15.51 -9.96
C VAL A 116 -37.69 15.99 -11.39
N GLU A 117 -38.18 17.19 -11.69
CA GLU A 117 -37.94 17.91 -12.96
C GLU A 117 -37.45 19.34 -12.68
N GLY A 118 -36.76 19.93 -13.66
CA GLY A 118 -36.31 21.32 -13.63
C GLY A 118 -34.80 21.51 -13.76
N ASP A 119 -34.02 20.43 -13.74
CA ASP A 119 -32.58 20.47 -13.89
C ASP A 119 -32.13 20.71 -15.33
N ASP A 120 -32.83 20.15 -16.33
CA ASP A 120 -32.53 20.37 -17.75
C ASP A 120 -32.90 21.81 -18.19
N LEU A 121 -31.87 22.61 -18.43
CA LEU A 121 -31.96 24.00 -18.89
C LEU A 121 -31.46 24.18 -20.33
N LEU A 122 -31.27 23.09 -21.10
CA LEU A 122 -30.74 23.16 -22.46
C LEU A 122 -31.57 24.08 -23.37
N GLY A 123 -32.90 24.05 -23.24
CA GLY A 123 -33.81 24.87 -24.03
C GLY A 123 -33.70 26.39 -23.79
N VAL A 124 -33.09 26.81 -22.68
CA VAL A 124 -32.93 28.23 -22.30
C VAL A 124 -31.47 28.63 -22.09
N VAL A 125 -30.51 27.72 -22.29
CA VAL A 125 -29.09 27.93 -21.95
C VAL A 125 -28.49 29.16 -22.65
N SER A 126 -28.88 29.42 -23.90
CA SER A 126 -28.43 30.60 -24.63
C SER A 126 -28.88 31.92 -23.98
N GLU A 127 -30.02 31.94 -23.29
CA GLU A 127 -30.48 33.09 -22.50
C GLU A 127 -29.83 33.17 -21.12
N LEU A 128 -29.29 32.05 -20.62
CA LEU A 128 -28.58 31.97 -19.34
C LEU A 128 -27.13 32.42 -19.48
N LEU A 129 -26.46 32.01 -20.56
CA LEU A 129 -25.05 32.30 -20.83
C LEU A 129 -24.86 33.62 -21.60
N GLN A 130 -25.44 34.69 -21.09
CA GLN A 130 -25.22 36.04 -21.63
C GLN A 130 -24.11 36.74 -20.84
N PRO A 131 -23.16 37.41 -21.53
CA PRO A 131 -22.14 38.18 -20.85
C PRO A 131 -22.75 39.36 -20.09
N ASP A 132 -22.17 39.69 -18.94
CA ASP A 132 -22.52 40.90 -18.17
C ASP A 132 -22.08 42.18 -18.91
N GLU A 133 -22.37 43.35 -18.32
CA GLU A 133 -21.96 44.66 -18.88
C GLU A 133 -20.44 44.80 -19.11
N LYS A 134 -19.63 43.95 -18.48
CA LYS A 134 -18.17 43.90 -18.60
C LYS A 134 -17.70 42.77 -19.52
N GLY A 135 -18.61 42.08 -20.21
CA GLY A 135 -18.28 40.98 -21.12
C GLY A 135 -18.06 39.63 -20.44
N ARG A 136 -18.33 39.49 -19.14
CA ARG A 136 -18.03 38.25 -18.37
C ARG A 136 -19.23 37.32 -18.34
N LEU A 137 -18.99 36.04 -18.60
CA LEU A 137 -20.02 35.00 -18.51
C LEU A 137 -20.28 34.58 -17.05
N PRO A 138 -21.47 34.03 -16.75
CA PRO A 138 -21.76 33.45 -15.44
C PRO A 138 -20.94 32.17 -15.26
N HIS A 139 -19.82 32.29 -14.55
CA HIS A 139 -18.87 31.21 -14.25
C HIS A 139 -18.83 30.93 -12.74
N LEU A 140 -18.55 29.69 -12.34
CA LEU A 140 -18.53 29.26 -10.94
C LEU A 140 -17.53 30.08 -10.09
N ASP A 141 -16.35 30.35 -10.62
CA ASP A 141 -15.32 31.15 -9.94
C ASP A 141 -15.36 32.66 -10.26
N ALA A 142 -16.44 33.17 -10.86
CA ALA A 142 -16.54 34.59 -11.24
C ALA A 142 -16.45 35.58 -10.04
N ALA A 143 -16.65 35.09 -8.81
CA ALA A 143 -16.49 35.86 -7.59
C ALA A 143 -15.03 35.98 -7.12
N ASN A 144 -14.10 35.17 -7.66
CA ASN A 144 -12.68 35.23 -7.34
C ASN A 144 -11.93 36.05 -8.41
N PRO A 145 -11.55 37.31 -8.13
CA PRO A 145 -10.88 38.17 -9.11
C PRO A 145 -9.45 37.72 -9.42
N SER A 146 -8.88 36.81 -8.62
CA SER A 146 -7.55 36.24 -8.85
C SER A 146 -7.56 35.14 -9.91
N VAL A 147 -8.72 34.58 -10.24
CA VAL A 147 -8.89 33.58 -11.28
C VAL A 147 -9.10 34.29 -12.62
N GLN A 148 -8.21 34.04 -13.58
CA GLN A 148 -8.35 34.49 -14.96
C GLN A 148 -8.87 33.33 -15.81
N LEU A 149 -9.76 33.62 -16.77
CA LEU A 149 -10.27 32.58 -17.67
C LEU A 149 -9.55 32.71 -19.01
N PRO A 150 -8.90 31.65 -19.53
CA PRO A 150 -8.33 31.64 -20.88
C PRO A 150 -9.39 31.94 -21.94
N ASP A 151 -9.01 32.60 -23.04
CA ASP A 151 -9.93 32.95 -24.13
C ASP A 151 -10.66 31.72 -24.70
N ILE A 152 -9.99 30.56 -24.74
CA ILE A 152 -10.54 29.29 -25.26
C ILE A 152 -11.77 28.80 -24.46
N THR A 153 -11.86 29.16 -23.18
CA THR A 153 -12.95 28.78 -22.25
C THR A 153 -14.31 29.27 -22.74
N THR A 154 -14.33 30.33 -23.55
CA THR A 154 -15.56 30.93 -24.10
C THR A 154 -15.72 30.69 -25.60
N SER A 155 -14.78 29.98 -26.22
CA SER A 155 -14.74 29.76 -27.67
C SER A 155 -16.01 29.12 -28.22
N PHE A 156 -16.70 28.28 -27.43
CA PHE A 156 -17.94 27.62 -27.84
C PHE A 156 -19.10 28.58 -28.12
N LEU A 157 -19.08 29.80 -27.57
CA LEU A 157 -20.13 30.79 -27.84
C LEU A 157 -20.00 31.44 -29.22
N ASN A 158 -18.79 31.50 -29.77
CA ASN A 158 -18.49 32.20 -31.02
C ASN A 158 -18.40 31.25 -32.22
N HIS A 159 -18.49 29.94 -31.99
CA HIS A 159 -18.25 28.90 -32.98
C HIS A 159 -19.51 28.04 -33.19
N SER A 160 -20.15 28.16 -34.37
CA SER A 160 -21.39 27.45 -34.70
C SER A 160 -21.24 25.91 -34.73
N ASP A 161 -20.01 25.42 -34.82
CA ASP A 161 -19.65 24.01 -34.79
C ASP A 161 -19.55 23.42 -33.37
N LYS A 162 -19.40 24.27 -32.34
CA LYS A 162 -19.30 23.86 -30.92
C LYS A 162 -20.66 23.85 -30.22
N VAL A 163 -21.52 22.92 -30.65
CA VAL A 163 -22.92 22.82 -30.19
C VAL A 163 -23.00 22.37 -28.73
N ILE A 164 -23.78 23.10 -27.91
CA ILE A 164 -24.12 22.69 -26.53
C ILE A 164 -24.99 21.44 -26.58
N VAL A 165 -24.58 20.37 -25.89
CA VAL A 165 -25.25 19.07 -25.87
C VAL A 165 -26.04 18.80 -24.58
N SER A 166 -25.66 19.44 -23.48
CA SER A 166 -26.30 19.30 -22.17
C SER A 166 -26.08 20.57 -21.35
N ALA A 167 -27.09 20.96 -20.57
CA ALA A 167 -27.02 22.06 -19.63
C ALA A 167 -27.91 21.73 -18.42
N ASN A 168 -27.32 21.18 -17.37
CA ASN A 168 -28.08 20.68 -16.21
C ASN A 168 -27.71 21.43 -14.92
N ALA A 169 -28.72 21.99 -14.26
CA ALA A 169 -28.58 22.66 -12.98
C ALA A 169 -28.50 21.66 -11.82
N TYR A 170 -27.71 21.98 -10.80
CA TYR A 170 -27.60 21.15 -9.61
C TYR A 170 -28.75 21.50 -8.68
N LEU A 171 -29.81 20.70 -8.71
CA LEU A 171 -30.97 20.90 -7.85
C LEU A 171 -30.72 20.53 -6.39
N GLY A 172 -31.54 21.10 -5.52
CA GLY A 172 -31.49 20.93 -4.09
C GLY A 172 -32.23 19.70 -3.54
N TRP A 173 -32.41 19.66 -2.22
CA TRP A 173 -33.17 18.65 -1.48
C TRP A 173 -34.68 18.92 -1.47
N ARG A 174 -35.12 20.13 -1.84
CA ARG A 174 -36.49 20.60 -1.62
C ARG A 174 -37.53 19.75 -2.36
N ALA A 175 -37.31 19.43 -3.64
CA ALA A 175 -38.22 18.55 -4.39
C ALA A 175 -38.23 17.12 -3.89
N ILE A 176 -37.08 16.63 -3.41
CA ILE A 176 -36.96 15.31 -2.80
C ILE A 176 -37.84 15.24 -1.55
N HIS A 177 -37.72 16.22 -0.67
CA HIS A 177 -38.53 16.32 0.54
C HIS A 177 -40.02 16.47 0.23
N ALA A 178 -40.40 17.30 -0.74
CA ALA A 178 -41.80 17.44 -1.16
C ALA A 178 -42.39 16.12 -1.68
N GLY A 179 -41.60 15.33 -2.42
CA GLY A 179 -41.99 13.98 -2.86
C GLY A 179 -42.22 13.02 -1.69
N LEU A 180 -41.29 12.99 -0.72
CA LEU A 180 -41.43 12.16 0.49
C LEU A 180 -42.62 12.59 1.35
N GLN A 181 -42.88 13.89 1.49
CA GLN A 181 -44.07 14.42 2.18
C GLN A 181 -45.39 14.05 1.48
N ALA A 182 -45.38 13.97 0.15
CA ALA A 182 -46.51 13.48 -0.64
C ALA A 182 -46.68 11.94 -0.55
N GLY A 183 -45.85 11.27 0.24
CA GLY A 183 -45.91 9.84 0.52
C GLY A 183 -45.22 8.98 -0.54
N ALA A 184 -44.28 9.52 -1.32
CA ALA A 184 -43.44 8.69 -2.18
C ALA A 184 -42.58 7.73 -1.34
N ASP A 185 -42.37 6.53 -1.85
CA ASP A 185 -41.42 5.55 -1.34
C ASP A 185 -40.12 5.60 -2.13
N ILE A 186 -40.21 5.91 -3.43
CA ILE A 186 -39.08 6.00 -4.34
C ILE A 186 -39.12 7.37 -5.02
N VAL A 187 -38.04 8.15 -4.88
CA VAL A 187 -37.87 9.46 -5.54
C VAL A 187 -36.70 9.39 -6.50
N ILE A 188 -36.97 9.61 -7.78
CA ILE A 188 -35.98 9.53 -8.86
C ILE A 188 -35.66 10.94 -9.37
N CYS A 189 -34.39 11.32 -9.31
CA CYS A 189 -33.94 12.65 -9.69
C CYS A 189 -33.15 12.60 -11.01
N GLY A 190 -33.11 13.75 -11.70
CA GLY A 190 -32.08 14.05 -12.69
C GLY A 190 -30.84 14.58 -12.00
N ARG A 191 -30.24 15.68 -12.48
CA ARG A 191 -29.15 16.31 -11.74
C ARG A 191 -29.65 17.00 -10.47
N VAL A 192 -29.21 16.48 -9.34
CA VAL A 192 -29.23 17.13 -8.02
C VAL A 192 -27.78 17.30 -7.57
N ALA A 193 -27.54 18.19 -6.61
CA ALA A 193 -26.26 18.17 -5.90
C ALA A 193 -26.11 16.84 -5.13
N ASP A 194 -24.89 16.34 -5.11
CA ASP A 194 -24.54 14.95 -4.78
C ASP A 194 -25.07 14.54 -3.38
N ALA A 195 -24.96 15.44 -2.40
CA ALA A 195 -25.44 15.23 -1.03
C ALA A 195 -26.94 15.50 -0.83
N SER A 196 -27.64 16.14 -1.78
CA SER A 196 -29.06 16.54 -1.64
C SER A 196 -30.03 15.38 -1.35
N PRO A 197 -29.84 14.14 -1.89
CA PRO A 197 -30.61 12.97 -1.46
C PRO A 197 -30.58 12.72 0.05
N VAL A 198 -29.41 12.85 0.66
CA VAL A 198 -29.20 12.62 2.11
C VAL A 198 -29.79 13.77 2.93
N ILE A 199 -29.63 15.01 2.46
CA ILE A 199 -30.27 16.18 3.09
C ILE A 199 -31.79 16.05 3.05
N GLY A 200 -32.37 15.70 1.90
CA GLY A 200 -33.82 15.58 1.71
C GLY A 200 -34.44 14.46 2.56
N ALA A 201 -33.75 13.32 2.65
CA ALA A 201 -34.13 12.24 3.56
C ALA A 201 -34.14 12.67 5.03
N SER A 202 -33.07 13.35 5.46
CA SER A 202 -32.90 13.80 6.85
C SER A 202 -33.92 14.87 7.23
N ALA A 203 -34.13 15.85 6.35
CA ALA A 203 -35.11 16.91 6.54
C ALA A 203 -36.53 16.34 6.65
N TRP A 204 -36.87 15.34 5.83
CA TRP A 204 -38.18 14.66 5.90
C TRP A 204 -38.34 13.89 7.20
N TRP A 205 -37.32 13.13 7.59
CA TRP A 205 -37.35 12.29 8.80
C TRP A 205 -37.50 13.12 10.08
N HIS A 206 -36.73 14.20 10.20
CA HIS A 206 -36.71 15.05 11.38
C HIS A 206 -37.71 16.20 11.32
N ASN A 207 -38.36 16.41 10.17
CA ASN A 207 -39.27 17.51 9.87
C ASN A 207 -38.59 18.88 10.08
N TRP A 208 -37.43 19.05 9.45
CA TRP A 208 -36.68 20.31 9.45
C TRP A 208 -37.35 21.35 8.54
N ALA A 209 -37.19 22.62 8.90
CA ALA A 209 -37.54 23.76 8.06
C ALA A 209 -36.36 24.16 7.17
N ASP A 210 -36.65 24.91 6.10
CA ASP A 210 -35.64 25.49 5.18
C ASP A 210 -34.59 26.37 5.88
N SER A 211 -34.88 26.83 7.11
CA SER A 211 -34.01 27.68 7.91
C SER A 211 -33.23 26.94 9.00
N ASP A 212 -33.38 25.62 9.13
CA ASP A 212 -32.65 24.80 10.13
C ASP A 212 -31.21 24.52 9.64
N PHE A 213 -30.48 25.59 9.32
CA PHE A 213 -29.24 25.52 8.56
C PHE A 213 -28.16 24.64 9.20
N ASP A 214 -27.98 24.69 10.52
CA ASP A 214 -26.99 23.82 11.20
C ASP A 214 -27.28 22.33 10.96
N ALA A 215 -28.57 21.94 11.03
CA ALA A 215 -28.96 20.56 10.82
C ALA A 215 -28.84 20.15 9.33
N LEU A 216 -29.22 21.04 8.42
CA LEU A 216 -29.04 20.86 6.97
C LEU A 216 -27.55 20.76 6.59
N ALA A 217 -26.69 21.56 7.20
CA ALA A 217 -25.24 21.55 6.98
C ALA A 217 -24.59 20.26 7.53
N GLY A 218 -25.02 19.79 8.69
CA GLY A 218 -24.62 18.48 9.21
C GLY A 218 -25.02 17.33 8.27
N ALA A 219 -26.25 17.37 7.72
CA ALA A 219 -26.69 16.40 6.73
C ALA A 219 -25.98 16.53 5.37
N LEU A 220 -25.58 17.73 4.96
CA LEU A 220 -24.72 17.96 3.80
C LEU A 220 -23.38 17.25 3.97
N VAL A 221 -22.72 17.41 5.12
CA VAL A 221 -21.46 16.72 5.42
C VAL A 221 -21.65 15.21 5.50
N ALA A 222 -22.73 14.73 6.13
CA ALA A 222 -23.04 13.31 6.16
C ALA A 222 -23.27 12.73 4.75
N GLY A 223 -23.95 13.48 3.88
CA GLY A 223 -24.14 13.13 2.47
C GLY A 223 -22.83 13.03 1.71
N HIS A 224 -21.99 14.07 1.82
CA HIS A 224 -20.66 14.09 1.22
C HIS A 224 -19.77 12.90 1.63
N LEU A 225 -19.88 12.48 2.89
CA LEU A 225 -19.14 11.34 3.40
C LEU A 225 -19.60 9.99 2.81
N ILE A 226 -20.87 9.85 2.41
CA ILE A 226 -21.40 8.56 1.92
C ILE A 226 -21.70 8.53 0.41
N GLU A 227 -21.78 9.68 -0.27
CA GLU A 227 -22.14 9.78 -1.70
C GLU A 227 -21.10 9.10 -2.61
N CYS A 228 -19.80 9.20 -2.30
CA CYS A 228 -18.74 8.46 -3.00
C CYS A 228 -18.61 6.99 -2.54
N ASN A 229 -19.66 6.44 -1.91
CA ASN A 229 -19.81 5.04 -1.55
C ASN A 229 -18.60 4.51 -0.76
N GLN A 230 -17.87 3.50 -1.24
CA GLN A 230 -16.85 2.82 -0.44
C GLN A 230 -15.61 3.68 -0.10
N TYR A 231 -15.50 4.93 -0.58
CA TYR A 231 -14.38 5.80 -0.25
C TYR A 231 -14.21 5.98 1.26
N VAL A 232 -15.31 6.25 1.98
CA VAL A 232 -15.27 6.41 3.44
C VAL A 232 -15.08 5.09 4.21
N THR A 233 -15.19 3.95 3.50
CA THR A 233 -14.99 2.60 4.05
C THR A 233 -13.67 1.96 3.61
N GLY A 234 -12.72 2.75 3.09
CA GLY A 234 -11.36 2.31 2.77
C GLY A 234 -11.00 2.23 1.29
N ALA A 235 -11.92 2.53 0.37
CA ALA A 235 -11.57 2.67 -1.05
C ALA A 235 -10.84 4.00 -1.28
N ASN A 236 -9.91 4.03 -2.23
CA ASN A 236 -9.21 5.27 -2.59
C ASN A 236 -8.58 6.00 -1.37
N PHE A 237 -8.14 5.23 -0.38
CA PHE A 237 -7.61 5.71 0.89
C PHE A 237 -6.09 5.53 0.91
N SER A 238 -5.34 6.62 1.06
CA SER A 238 -3.86 6.62 0.98
C SER A 238 -3.14 5.91 2.13
N GLY A 239 -3.85 5.53 3.19
CA GLY A 239 -3.29 4.77 4.33
C GLY A 239 -3.60 3.27 4.28
N PHE A 240 -4.00 2.72 3.12
CA PHE A 240 -4.41 1.32 3.02
C PHE A 240 -3.27 0.33 3.34
N ASP A 241 -2.01 0.76 3.17
CA ASP A 241 -0.80 0.00 3.41
C ASP A 241 -0.64 -0.48 4.86
N GLU A 242 -1.31 0.18 5.81
CA GLU A 242 -1.33 -0.21 7.22
C GLU A 242 -2.34 -1.33 7.55
N TYR A 243 -3.20 -1.70 6.60
CA TYR A 243 -4.28 -2.66 6.83
C TYR A 243 -4.03 -3.97 6.08
N PRO A 244 -4.39 -5.13 6.67
CA PRO A 244 -4.29 -6.41 5.97
C PRO A 244 -5.10 -6.40 4.68
N THR A 245 -4.51 -6.89 3.59
CA THR A 245 -5.18 -6.93 2.27
C THR A 245 -6.57 -7.57 2.34
N ALA A 246 -6.77 -8.59 3.19
CA ALA A 246 -8.07 -9.27 3.36
C ALA A 246 -9.20 -8.34 3.81
N GLU A 247 -8.91 -7.26 4.55
CA GLU A 247 -9.91 -6.26 4.99
C GLU A 247 -10.31 -5.32 3.85
N LEU A 248 -9.52 -5.25 2.77
CA LEU A 248 -9.66 -4.29 1.67
C LEU A 248 -10.22 -4.89 0.37
N ILE A 249 -10.57 -6.18 0.35
CA ILE A 249 -11.06 -6.86 -0.86
C ILE A 249 -12.51 -6.49 -1.17
N ASP A 250 -13.42 -6.78 -0.23
CA ASP A 250 -14.87 -6.63 -0.41
C ASP A 250 -15.41 -5.48 0.46
N LEU A 251 -15.05 -4.26 0.08
CA LEU A 251 -15.39 -3.05 0.84
C LEU A 251 -16.92 -2.89 0.94
N ALA A 252 -17.43 -2.87 2.18
CA ALA A 252 -18.85 -2.71 2.44
C ALA A 252 -19.31 -1.26 2.16
N PRO A 253 -20.42 -1.04 1.45
CA PRO A 253 -21.02 0.28 1.29
C PRO A 253 -21.33 0.99 2.63
N PRO A 254 -21.21 2.33 2.70
CA PRO A 254 -21.33 3.07 3.95
C PRO A 254 -22.77 3.35 4.38
N ILE A 255 -22.90 3.72 5.64
CA ILE A 255 -24.14 4.14 6.31
C ILE A 255 -23.85 5.42 7.12
N ALA A 256 -24.76 6.38 7.07
CA ALA A 256 -24.79 7.52 7.97
C ALA A 256 -26.02 7.43 8.90
N GLU A 257 -25.79 7.51 10.21
CA GLU A 257 -26.84 7.68 11.21
C GLU A 257 -26.91 9.15 11.61
N ILE A 258 -27.95 9.87 11.18
CA ILE A 258 -28.04 11.34 11.33
C ILE A 258 -29.10 11.70 12.37
N ASP A 259 -28.69 12.39 13.43
CA ASP A 259 -29.59 12.79 14.51
C ASP A 259 -30.39 14.07 14.17
N SER A 260 -31.30 14.46 15.06
CA SER A 260 -32.19 15.62 14.82
C SER A 260 -31.47 16.97 14.78
N ARG A 261 -30.19 17.03 15.15
CA ARG A 261 -29.34 18.23 15.10
C ARG A 261 -28.42 18.23 13.87
N GLY A 262 -28.49 17.19 13.02
CA GLY A 262 -27.61 17.00 11.87
C GLY A 262 -26.24 16.40 12.21
N GLN A 263 -25.98 16.03 13.46
CA GLN A 263 -24.76 15.30 13.81
C GLN A 263 -24.88 13.87 13.30
N CYS A 264 -23.77 13.26 12.86
CA CYS A 264 -23.82 11.93 12.28
C CYS A 264 -22.79 10.95 12.85
N ILE A 265 -23.11 9.66 12.74
CA ILE A 265 -22.15 8.56 12.86
C ILE A 265 -22.04 7.90 11.49
N ILE A 266 -20.83 7.84 10.95
CA ILE A 266 -20.51 7.05 9.77
C ILE A 266 -20.14 5.63 10.21
N CYS A 267 -20.73 4.64 9.56
CA CYS A 267 -20.49 3.23 9.83
C CYS A 267 -20.76 2.35 8.60
N LYS A 268 -20.72 1.03 8.79
CA LYS A 268 -21.07 0.02 7.80
C LYS A 268 -21.90 -1.09 8.45
N HIS A 269 -22.56 -1.95 7.67
CA HIS A 269 -23.22 -3.13 8.21
C HIS A 269 -22.21 -4.08 8.86
N GLU A 270 -22.44 -4.45 10.14
CA GLU A 270 -21.57 -5.39 10.87
C GLU A 270 -21.53 -6.79 10.24
N SER A 271 -22.60 -7.19 9.54
CA SER A 271 -22.67 -8.48 8.84
C SER A 271 -21.77 -8.56 7.59
N LEU A 272 -21.29 -7.41 7.09
CA LEU A 272 -20.41 -7.35 5.93
C LEU A 272 -18.96 -7.28 6.41
N PRO A 273 -18.12 -8.29 6.11
CA PRO A 273 -16.81 -8.42 6.73
C PRO A 273 -15.79 -7.37 6.24
N GLY A 274 -15.80 -7.03 4.95
CA GLY A 274 -14.81 -6.13 4.37
C GLY A 274 -15.09 -4.63 4.57
N GLY A 275 -14.07 -3.82 4.36
CA GLY A 275 -14.05 -2.37 4.59
C GLY A 275 -13.85 -1.97 6.04
N LEU A 276 -13.35 -0.75 6.22
CA LEU A 276 -13.04 -0.15 7.51
C LEU A 276 -13.51 1.30 7.60
N VAL A 277 -14.08 1.69 8.73
CA VAL A 277 -14.47 3.08 9.01
C VAL A 277 -13.65 3.60 10.19
N THR A 278 -12.68 4.46 9.89
CA THR A 278 -11.75 5.05 10.87
C THR A 278 -11.77 6.57 10.78
N GLU A 279 -11.14 7.25 11.74
CA GLU A 279 -11.01 8.71 11.66
C GLU A 279 -10.26 9.14 10.40
N GLU A 280 -9.30 8.34 9.94
CA GLU A 280 -8.52 8.64 8.74
C GLU A 280 -9.36 8.48 7.47
N THR A 281 -10.15 7.40 7.32
CA THR A 281 -11.01 7.24 6.14
C THR A 281 -12.09 8.34 6.08
N VAL A 282 -12.64 8.73 7.23
CA VAL A 282 -13.60 9.84 7.32
C VAL A 282 -12.95 11.18 7.01
N LYS A 283 -11.75 11.46 7.52
CA LYS A 283 -11.00 12.70 7.18
C LYS A 283 -10.62 12.75 5.70
N SER A 284 -10.14 11.64 5.14
CA SER A 284 -9.84 11.53 3.71
C SER A 284 -11.06 11.91 2.88
N GLN A 285 -12.22 11.29 3.14
CA GLN A 285 -13.42 11.62 2.39
C GLN A 285 -13.90 13.05 2.64
N LEU A 286 -13.83 13.56 3.89
CA LEU A 286 -14.29 14.92 4.23
C LEU A 286 -13.57 16.03 3.44
N VAL A 287 -12.28 15.83 3.12
CA VAL A 287 -11.48 16.84 2.40
C VAL A 287 -11.41 16.57 0.90
N TYR A 288 -12.12 15.56 0.39
CA TYR A 288 -12.22 15.27 -1.03
C TYR A 288 -13.12 16.30 -1.74
N GLU A 289 -12.67 16.87 -2.87
CA GLU A 289 -13.42 17.87 -3.67
C GLU A 289 -13.86 19.14 -2.90
N LEU A 290 -13.26 19.40 -1.75
CA LEU A 290 -13.65 20.50 -0.88
C LEU A 290 -12.87 21.79 -1.24
N GLN A 291 -13.59 22.88 -1.49
CA GLN A 291 -13.03 24.17 -1.93
C GLN A 291 -12.91 25.19 -0.79
N GLY A 292 -12.13 24.84 0.25
CA GLY A 292 -11.94 25.66 1.45
C GLY A 292 -12.88 25.29 2.60
N ASN A 293 -13.01 26.16 3.60
CA ASN A 293 -13.76 25.85 4.82
C ASN A 293 -15.29 25.99 4.69
N ILE A 294 -15.77 26.71 3.67
CA ILE A 294 -17.20 26.86 3.39
C ILE A 294 -17.59 25.93 2.23
N TYR A 295 -18.25 24.83 2.56
CA TYR A 295 -18.75 23.87 1.59
C TYR A 295 -20.12 24.29 1.05
N LEU A 296 -20.24 24.37 -0.27
CA LEU A 296 -21.41 24.91 -0.96
C LEU A 296 -22.35 23.79 -1.43
N ASN A 297 -23.65 23.94 -1.15
CA ASN A 297 -24.74 23.19 -1.76
C ASN A 297 -25.83 24.17 -2.23
N SER A 298 -26.74 23.71 -3.09
CA SER A 298 -27.84 24.50 -3.63
C SER A 298 -28.76 25.10 -2.56
N ASP A 299 -28.96 24.42 -1.41
CA ASP A 299 -29.89 24.85 -0.38
C ASP A 299 -29.27 25.27 0.96
N VAL A 300 -27.98 24.99 1.19
CA VAL A 300 -27.28 25.34 2.43
C VAL A 300 -25.77 25.47 2.16
N LYS A 301 -25.09 26.31 2.93
CA LYS A 301 -23.62 26.29 3.03
C LYS A 301 -23.21 25.72 4.39
N ALA A 302 -22.24 24.82 4.40
CA ALA A 302 -21.66 24.27 5.62
C ALA A 302 -20.31 24.92 5.93
N ASP A 303 -20.14 25.40 7.15
CA ASP A 303 -18.87 25.87 7.68
C ASP A 303 -18.22 24.77 8.51
N LEU A 304 -17.07 24.35 8.02
CA LEU A 304 -16.29 23.22 8.51
C LEU A 304 -15.17 23.66 9.47
N THR A 305 -15.05 24.95 9.79
CA THR A 305 -13.97 25.49 10.63
C THR A 305 -13.86 24.77 11.97
N GLU A 306 -15.01 24.44 12.59
CA GLU A 306 -15.07 23.79 13.91
C GLU A 306 -15.33 22.28 13.83
N VAL A 307 -15.35 21.67 12.65
CA VAL A 307 -15.72 20.25 12.48
C VAL A 307 -14.85 19.34 13.34
N ARG A 308 -15.48 18.33 13.96
CA ARG A 308 -14.78 17.30 14.74
C ARG A 308 -15.10 15.92 14.18
N VAL A 309 -14.06 15.08 14.08
CA VAL A 309 -14.14 13.67 13.67
C VAL A 309 -13.58 12.82 14.81
N ARG A 310 -14.37 11.90 15.34
CA ARG A 310 -13.98 11.09 16.51
C ARG A 310 -14.46 9.65 16.42
N LYS A 311 -13.58 8.69 16.68
CA LYS A 311 -13.95 7.29 16.85
C LYS A 311 -14.84 7.09 18.07
N VAL A 312 -15.99 6.44 17.87
CA VAL A 312 -16.96 6.12 18.94
C VAL A 312 -17.22 4.61 19.07
N GLY A 313 -16.69 3.80 18.15
CA GLY A 313 -16.78 2.34 18.20
C GLY A 313 -15.94 1.69 17.11
N ASN A 314 -16.02 0.36 17.02
CA ASN A 314 -15.43 -0.37 15.89
C ASN A 314 -16.21 -0.03 14.62
N ASN A 315 -15.54 0.41 13.55
CA ASN A 315 -16.19 0.88 12.31
C ASN A 315 -17.28 1.93 12.53
N ARG A 316 -17.12 2.80 13.54
CA ARG A 316 -18.08 3.85 13.89
C ARG A 316 -17.36 5.13 14.27
N VAL A 317 -17.57 6.17 13.47
CA VAL A 317 -16.91 7.47 13.61
C VAL A 317 -17.96 8.57 13.62
N GLN A 318 -17.94 9.40 14.65
CA GLN A 318 -18.87 10.51 14.82
C GLN A 318 -18.30 11.79 14.18
N VAL A 319 -19.16 12.53 13.49
CA VAL A 319 -18.87 13.86 12.93
C VAL A 319 -19.82 14.89 13.53
N THR A 320 -19.26 15.98 14.07
CA THR A 320 -20.00 17.00 14.83
C THR A 320 -19.48 18.41 14.56
N ASP A 321 -20.17 19.41 15.12
CA ASP A 321 -19.78 20.83 15.14
C ASP A 321 -19.69 21.52 13.76
N VAL A 322 -20.48 21.04 12.80
CA VAL A 322 -20.71 21.72 11.51
C VAL A 322 -21.76 22.82 11.69
N ARG A 323 -21.48 24.03 11.21
CA ARG A 323 -22.44 25.16 11.23
C ARG A 323 -23.01 25.41 9.85
N GLY A 324 -24.26 25.86 9.79
CA GLY A 324 -24.93 26.13 8.53
C GLY A 324 -25.29 27.59 8.30
N TYR A 325 -25.27 28.00 7.04
CA TYR A 325 -25.66 29.33 6.59
C TYR A 325 -26.58 29.27 5.36
N PRO A 326 -27.35 30.33 5.07
CA PRO A 326 -28.15 30.41 3.85
C PRO A 326 -27.32 30.14 2.58
N PRO A 327 -27.87 29.51 1.54
CA PRO A 327 -27.18 29.27 0.28
C PRO A 327 -27.00 30.55 -0.54
N PRO A 328 -26.12 30.55 -1.55
CA PRO A 328 -26.11 31.62 -2.55
C PRO A 328 -27.40 31.68 -3.38
N PRO A 329 -27.75 32.86 -3.95
CA PRO A 329 -28.93 32.99 -4.81
C PRO A 329 -28.80 32.24 -6.13
N SER A 330 -27.59 31.77 -6.48
CA SER A 330 -27.29 30.95 -7.65
C SER A 330 -26.86 29.54 -7.28
N THR A 331 -27.09 28.58 -8.18
CA THR A 331 -26.52 27.22 -8.11
C THR A 331 -25.65 26.92 -9.33
N LYS A 332 -24.90 25.82 -9.28
CA LYS A 332 -24.05 25.32 -10.36
C LYS A 332 -24.91 24.88 -11.55
N LEU A 333 -24.46 25.24 -12.75
CA LEU A 333 -25.01 24.79 -14.03
C LEU A 333 -23.89 24.13 -14.82
N ALA A 334 -23.96 22.82 -15.01
CA ALA A 334 -23.00 22.10 -15.82
C ALA A 334 -23.38 22.22 -17.30
N VAL A 335 -22.55 22.90 -18.10
CA VAL A 335 -22.76 23.06 -19.54
C VAL A 335 -21.71 22.26 -20.29
N PHE A 336 -22.17 21.39 -21.18
CA PHE A 336 -21.29 20.59 -22.05
C PHE A 336 -21.53 20.92 -23.50
N TYR A 337 -20.45 20.99 -24.28
CA TYR A 337 -20.49 21.31 -25.70
C TYR A 337 -19.56 20.39 -26.50
N LYS A 338 -19.88 20.20 -27.78
CA LYS A 338 -18.97 19.52 -28.71
C LYS A 338 -17.72 20.37 -28.88
N SER A 339 -16.57 19.80 -28.56
CA SER A 339 -15.30 20.49 -28.79
C SER A 339 -14.65 19.93 -30.07
N GLY A 340 -13.47 19.31 -29.96
CA GLY A 340 -12.75 18.73 -31.09
C GLY A 340 -12.56 17.23 -30.94
N TYR A 341 -11.40 16.78 -31.40
CA TYR A 341 -10.94 15.40 -31.35
C TYR A 341 -9.65 15.32 -30.55
N GLN A 342 -9.45 14.17 -29.93
CA GLN A 342 -8.24 13.87 -29.19
C GLN A 342 -7.62 12.55 -29.65
N GLY A 343 -6.31 12.47 -29.50
CA GLY A 343 -5.54 11.28 -29.77
C GLY A 343 -4.41 11.12 -28.78
N GLU A 344 -3.97 9.88 -28.62
CA GLU A 344 -2.91 9.51 -27.70
C GLU A 344 -1.97 8.51 -28.36
N LEU A 345 -0.66 8.79 -28.27
CA LEU A 345 0.40 7.88 -28.70
C LEU A 345 1.26 7.52 -27.49
N ASN A 346 1.36 6.23 -27.19
CA ASN A 346 2.27 5.72 -26.16
C ASN A 346 3.55 5.18 -26.80
N LEU A 347 4.69 5.74 -26.43
CA LEU A 347 6.01 5.27 -26.83
C LEU A 347 6.72 4.65 -25.64
N GLN A 348 7.57 3.67 -25.90
CA GLN A 348 8.38 2.97 -24.90
C GLN A 348 9.86 3.11 -25.26
N ALA A 349 10.69 3.41 -24.27
CA ALA A 349 12.14 3.42 -24.40
C ALA A 349 12.75 2.52 -23.34
N VAL A 350 13.61 1.60 -23.78
CA VAL A 350 14.30 0.66 -22.90
C VAL A 350 15.79 0.99 -22.78
N GLY A 351 16.33 0.84 -21.58
CA GLY A 351 17.78 0.87 -21.32
C GLY A 351 18.35 2.27 -21.11
N TYR A 352 19.65 2.45 -21.38
CA TYR A 352 20.39 3.66 -21.03
C TYR A 352 19.84 4.96 -21.67
N ALA A 353 20.00 6.08 -20.97
CA ALA A 353 19.72 7.45 -21.42
C ALA A 353 18.28 7.70 -21.92
N THR A 354 17.28 7.16 -21.22
CA THR A 354 15.85 7.42 -21.52
C THR A 354 15.49 8.91 -21.59
N PRO A 355 15.98 9.83 -20.73
CA PRO A 355 15.63 11.25 -20.86
C PRO A 355 16.06 11.85 -22.20
N LYS A 356 17.29 11.56 -22.65
CA LYS A 356 17.81 12.04 -23.95
C LYS A 356 17.07 11.42 -25.14
N LYS A 357 16.63 10.16 -25.01
CA LYS A 357 15.81 9.50 -26.03
C LYS A 357 14.47 10.23 -26.19
N TRP A 358 13.87 10.67 -25.09
CA TRP A 358 12.61 11.44 -25.10
C TRP A 358 12.78 12.85 -25.62
N GLU A 359 13.84 13.56 -25.23
CA GLU A 359 14.20 14.85 -25.84
C GLU A 359 14.34 14.72 -27.37
N LEU A 360 14.97 13.66 -27.86
CA LEU A 360 15.10 13.40 -29.30
C LEU A 360 13.75 13.09 -29.95
N ALA A 361 12.91 12.23 -29.34
CA ALA A 361 11.60 11.88 -29.88
C ALA A 361 10.68 13.11 -30.00
N GLU A 362 10.65 13.94 -28.95
CA GLU A 362 9.91 15.20 -28.95
C GLU A 362 10.43 16.15 -30.03
N ALA A 363 11.75 16.36 -30.11
CA ALA A 363 12.36 17.22 -31.11
C ALA A 363 12.08 16.73 -32.54
N GLN A 364 12.15 15.42 -32.79
CA GLN A 364 11.85 14.82 -34.09
C GLN A 364 10.39 15.04 -34.49
N LEU A 365 9.44 14.80 -33.57
CA LEU A 365 8.02 14.99 -33.85
C LEU A 365 7.70 16.48 -34.09
N ARG A 366 8.13 17.38 -33.19
CA ARG A 366 7.89 18.82 -33.34
C ARG A 366 8.48 19.37 -34.64
N ASN A 367 9.70 18.96 -35.00
CA ASN A 367 10.33 19.36 -36.25
C ASN A 367 9.52 18.90 -37.49
N GLN A 368 8.97 17.68 -37.45
CA GLN A 368 8.14 17.19 -38.56
C GLN A 368 6.82 17.96 -38.65
N LEU A 369 6.14 18.18 -37.52
CA LEU A 369 4.90 18.98 -37.46
C LEU A 369 5.12 20.42 -37.94
N GLN A 370 6.28 21.02 -37.62
CA GLN A 370 6.66 22.34 -38.08
C GLN A 370 6.88 22.40 -39.60
N LYS A 371 7.54 21.38 -40.19
CA LYS A 371 7.77 21.30 -41.64
C LYS A 371 6.47 21.15 -42.43
N GLU A 372 5.48 20.48 -41.83
CA GLU A 372 4.15 20.28 -42.41
C GLU A 372 3.17 21.41 -42.08
N ASP A 373 3.62 22.43 -41.33
CA ASP A 373 2.82 23.59 -40.91
C ASP A 373 1.55 23.19 -40.12
N LEU A 374 1.64 22.13 -39.30
CA LEU A 374 0.51 21.57 -38.55
C LEU A 374 0.36 22.13 -37.13
N LEU A 375 1.42 22.72 -36.57
CA LEU A 375 1.38 23.22 -35.18
C LEU A 375 0.31 24.29 -34.95
N LYS A 376 -0.09 25.02 -35.98
CA LYS A 376 -1.15 26.05 -35.93
C LYS A 376 -2.56 25.46 -35.84
N ASP A 377 -2.74 24.20 -36.23
CA ASP A 377 -4.03 23.50 -36.28
C ASP A 377 -4.23 22.58 -35.06
N ILE A 378 -3.25 22.54 -34.15
CA ILE A 378 -3.25 21.72 -32.93
C ILE A 378 -3.58 22.63 -31.74
N ASP A 379 -4.63 22.28 -31.02
CA ASP A 379 -5.09 23.02 -29.84
C ASP A 379 -4.21 22.68 -28.62
N LEU A 380 -3.84 21.41 -28.47
CA LEU A 380 -2.98 20.92 -27.40
C LEU A 380 -2.01 19.85 -27.91
N LEU A 381 -0.73 19.97 -27.57
CA LEU A 381 0.29 18.96 -27.84
C LEU A 381 1.23 18.79 -26.64
N GLU A 382 1.15 17.64 -26.00
CA GLU A 382 1.86 17.36 -24.77
C GLU A 382 2.71 16.10 -24.85
N PHE A 383 3.88 16.17 -24.20
CA PHE A 383 4.84 15.09 -24.10
C PHE A 383 5.02 14.77 -22.61
N GLN A 384 4.53 13.62 -22.19
CA GLN A 384 4.49 13.19 -20.78
C GLN A 384 5.44 12.01 -20.59
N GLN A 385 6.58 12.25 -19.95
CA GLN A 385 7.50 11.18 -19.57
C GLN A 385 6.99 10.48 -18.31
N VAL A 386 6.85 9.17 -18.36
CA VAL A 386 6.30 8.36 -17.26
C VAL A 386 7.32 7.32 -16.81
N GLY A 387 7.64 7.37 -15.52
CA GLY A 387 8.54 6.44 -14.84
C GLY A 387 10.02 6.79 -14.96
N VAL A 388 10.82 6.20 -14.06
CA VAL A 388 12.29 6.21 -14.07
C VAL A 388 12.72 4.74 -14.15
N PRO A 389 13.71 4.37 -14.99
CA PRO A 389 14.16 2.99 -15.04
C PRO A 389 14.80 2.59 -13.70
N GLU A 390 14.57 1.35 -13.26
CA GLU A 390 15.22 0.81 -12.05
C GLU A 390 16.74 0.88 -12.20
N GLU A 391 17.45 1.16 -11.10
CA GLU A 391 18.90 1.11 -11.09
C GLU A 391 19.37 -0.34 -11.28
N ASN A 392 20.24 -0.57 -12.26
CA ASN A 392 20.71 -1.91 -12.67
C ASN A 392 19.56 -2.93 -12.87
N PRO A 393 18.67 -2.70 -13.84
CA PRO A 393 17.39 -3.41 -13.94
C PRO A 393 17.59 -4.90 -14.28
N LYS A 394 16.97 -5.79 -13.48
CA LYS A 394 17.05 -7.26 -13.64
C LYS A 394 16.25 -7.80 -14.84
N SER A 395 15.52 -6.96 -15.55
CA SER A 395 14.77 -7.32 -16.76
C SER A 395 14.58 -6.11 -17.69
N GLN A 396 14.25 -6.37 -18.96
CA GLN A 396 13.91 -5.29 -19.90
C GLN A 396 12.71 -4.48 -19.43
N LEU A 397 11.68 -5.14 -18.86
CA LEU A 397 10.48 -4.47 -18.37
C LEU A 397 10.80 -3.43 -17.29
N ARG A 398 11.72 -3.75 -16.37
CA ARG A 398 12.20 -2.86 -15.29
C ARG A 398 13.09 -1.71 -15.82
N ALA A 399 13.62 -1.85 -17.03
CA ALA A 399 14.41 -0.83 -17.72
C ALA A 399 13.59 0.07 -18.66
N THR A 400 12.28 -0.16 -18.76
CA THR A 400 11.39 0.55 -19.70
C THR A 400 10.78 1.78 -19.04
N THR A 401 10.81 2.89 -19.75
CA THR A 401 10.01 4.09 -19.44
C THR A 401 9.02 4.35 -20.58
N PHE A 402 8.02 5.18 -20.32
CA PHE A 402 7.02 5.55 -21.33
C PHE A 402 7.08 7.04 -21.65
N LEU A 403 6.76 7.38 -22.89
CA LEU A 403 6.44 8.74 -23.31
C LEU A 403 5.02 8.71 -23.86
N ARG A 404 4.08 9.32 -23.14
CA ARG A 404 2.72 9.53 -23.60
C ARG A 404 2.67 10.86 -24.34
N ILE A 405 2.28 10.83 -25.61
CA ILE A 405 2.05 12.01 -26.43
C ILE A 405 0.55 12.20 -26.55
N PHE A 406 0.04 13.28 -25.95
CA PHE A 406 -1.38 13.61 -25.99
C PHE A 406 -1.60 14.79 -26.94
N VAL A 407 -2.62 14.70 -27.78
CA VAL A 407 -2.92 15.73 -28.78
C VAL A 407 -4.42 15.99 -28.84
N GLN A 408 -4.79 17.27 -28.93
CA GLN A 408 -6.15 17.71 -29.25
C GLN A 408 -6.14 18.69 -30.42
N ALA A 409 -7.18 18.62 -31.24
CA ALA A 409 -7.38 19.50 -32.38
C ALA A 409 -8.86 19.57 -32.75
N ALA A 410 -9.29 20.68 -33.33
CA ALA A 410 -10.66 20.84 -33.84
C ALA A 410 -11.07 19.76 -34.86
N GLN A 411 -10.12 19.22 -35.65
CA GLN A 411 -10.40 18.23 -36.69
C GLN A 411 -9.68 16.90 -36.46
N ALA A 412 -10.41 15.79 -36.60
CA ALA A 412 -9.86 14.44 -36.55
C ALA A 412 -8.71 14.21 -37.55
N ALA A 413 -8.77 14.87 -38.71
CA ALA A 413 -7.72 14.79 -39.72
C ALA A 413 -6.37 15.32 -39.22
N THR A 414 -6.37 16.35 -38.36
CA THR A 414 -5.14 16.89 -37.76
C THR A 414 -4.50 15.87 -36.83
N ILE A 415 -5.29 15.21 -35.99
CA ILE A 415 -4.79 14.14 -35.08
C ILE A 415 -4.13 13.01 -35.88
N LYS A 416 -4.76 12.58 -36.99
CA LYS A 416 -4.21 11.55 -37.87
C LYS A 416 -2.86 11.95 -38.47
N LYS A 417 -2.68 13.23 -38.83
CA LYS A 417 -1.40 13.74 -39.34
C LYS A 417 -0.30 13.75 -38.28
N VAL A 418 -0.62 13.92 -37.00
CA VAL A 418 0.38 13.78 -35.92
C VAL A 418 0.93 12.34 -35.85
N TRP A 419 0.07 11.35 -36.05
CA TRP A 419 0.50 9.96 -36.20
C TRP A 419 1.36 9.75 -37.46
N GLU A 420 0.97 10.31 -38.61
CA GLU A 420 1.76 10.23 -39.84
C GLU A 420 3.15 10.86 -39.67
N ALA A 421 3.24 11.99 -38.96
CA ALA A 421 4.50 12.65 -38.62
C ALA A 421 5.39 11.79 -37.70
N TRP A 422 4.82 11.06 -36.75
CA TRP A 422 5.56 10.06 -35.98
C TRP A 422 6.04 8.90 -36.86
N MET A 423 5.17 8.36 -37.72
CA MET A 423 5.51 7.27 -38.63
C MET A 423 6.61 7.63 -39.62
N TYR A 424 6.67 8.89 -40.06
CA TYR A 424 7.78 9.41 -40.85
C TYR A 424 9.12 9.30 -40.11
N ASN A 425 9.11 9.46 -38.79
CA ASN A 425 10.29 9.34 -37.92
C ASN A 425 10.58 7.89 -37.49
N LEU A 426 9.74 6.91 -37.84
CA LEU A 426 9.81 5.57 -37.31
C LEU A 426 11.18 4.90 -37.56
N ILE A 427 11.74 4.95 -38.76
CA ILE A 427 13.02 4.27 -39.04
C ILE A 427 14.24 5.08 -38.54
N GLN A 428 14.06 6.35 -38.20
CA GLN A 428 15.12 7.24 -37.71
C GLN A 428 15.03 7.51 -36.20
N HIS A 429 14.23 6.72 -35.46
CA HIS A 429 14.14 6.82 -34.01
C HIS A 429 15.42 6.30 -33.32
N PHE A 430 15.49 6.43 -31.99
CA PHE A 430 16.60 5.94 -31.18
C PHE A 430 16.58 4.41 -30.95
N ALA A 431 17.71 3.82 -30.54
CA ALA A 431 17.79 2.40 -30.25
C ALA A 431 16.95 2.00 -29.00
N GLY A 432 16.20 0.91 -29.10
CA GLY A 432 15.34 0.42 -28.02
C GLY A 432 14.00 1.16 -27.91
N ALA A 433 13.58 1.89 -28.95
CA ALA A 433 12.22 2.39 -29.06
C ALA A 433 11.26 1.26 -29.44
N SER A 434 10.11 1.21 -28.78
CA SER A 434 8.97 0.38 -29.15
C SER A 434 7.67 1.15 -28.93
N PHE A 435 6.58 0.70 -29.54
CA PHE A 435 5.25 1.25 -29.33
C PHE A 435 4.23 0.10 -29.40
N PRO A 436 3.14 0.16 -28.63
CA PRO A 436 2.07 -0.83 -28.73
C PRO A 436 1.36 -0.68 -30.08
N LEU A 437 0.90 -1.81 -30.64
CA LEU A 437 0.10 -1.82 -31.87
C LEU A 437 -1.37 -1.39 -31.64
N ASP A 438 -1.73 -1.01 -30.42
CA ASP A 438 -3.02 -0.41 -30.13
C ASP A 438 -3.04 1.06 -30.58
N LEU A 439 -3.38 1.25 -31.85
CA LEU A 439 -3.45 2.56 -32.49
C LEU A 439 -4.85 3.17 -32.46
N ARG A 440 -5.81 2.57 -31.71
CA ARG A 440 -7.23 2.93 -31.80
C ARG A 440 -7.49 4.42 -31.56
N SER A 441 -6.79 5.03 -30.60
CA SER A 441 -6.85 6.47 -30.27
C SER A 441 -6.34 7.40 -31.38
N LEU A 442 -5.57 6.90 -32.35
CA LEU A 442 -4.98 7.68 -33.44
C LEU A 442 -5.58 7.34 -34.80
N SER A 443 -5.92 6.08 -35.04
CA SER A 443 -6.57 5.62 -36.27
C SER A 443 -8.02 6.12 -36.35
N ASP A 444 -8.68 6.21 -35.21
CA ASP A 444 -10.02 6.75 -35.05
C ASP A 444 -10.04 7.75 -33.88
N PRO A 445 -9.59 9.00 -34.10
CA PRO A 445 -9.53 10.02 -33.06
C PRO A 445 -10.86 10.16 -32.33
N ALA A 446 -10.83 10.11 -31.02
CA ALA A 446 -12.05 10.18 -30.21
C ALA A 446 -12.56 11.62 -30.19
N PRO A 447 -13.85 11.88 -30.49
CA PRO A 447 -14.44 13.17 -30.17
C PRO A 447 -14.45 13.34 -28.65
N TYR A 448 -14.36 14.59 -28.20
CA TYR A 448 -14.48 14.90 -26.78
C TYR A 448 -15.42 16.08 -26.55
N LEU A 449 -15.98 16.12 -25.34
CA LEU A 449 -16.89 17.17 -24.91
C LEU A 449 -16.13 18.16 -24.03
N GLY A 450 -16.30 19.45 -24.32
CA GLY A 450 -15.90 20.51 -23.41
C GLY A 450 -16.92 20.68 -22.29
N TYR A 451 -16.45 21.16 -21.15
CA TYR A 451 -17.18 21.43 -19.93
C TYR A 451 -16.99 22.88 -19.47
N PHE A 452 -18.08 23.64 -19.40
CA PHE A 452 -18.11 25.00 -18.85
C PHE A 452 -18.89 25.02 -17.53
N PRO A 453 -18.24 25.24 -16.36
CA PRO A 453 -18.92 25.30 -15.07
C PRO A 453 -19.60 26.66 -14.87
N ALA A 454 -20.84 26.77 -15.34
CA ALA A 454 -21.63 27.98 -15.23
C ALA A 454 -22.35 28.10 -13.87
N THR A 455 -22.98 29.26 -13.66
CA THR A 455 -23.94 29.46 -12.57
C THR A 455 -25.29 29.94 -13.12
N VAL A 456 -26.37 29.62 -12.40
CA VAL A 456 -27.72 30.06 -12.72
C VAL A 456 -28.44 30.53 -11.46
N GLN A 457 -29.21 31.61 -11.54
CA GLN A 457 -30.04 32.09 -10.43
C GLN A 457 -31.14 31.07 -10.14
N GLN A 458 -31.32 30.70 -8.88
CA GLN A 458 -32.23 29.62 -8.47
C GLN A 458 -33.70 29.98 -8.76
N ASP A 459 -34.07 31.26 -8.77
CA ASP A 459 -35.42 31.72 -9.10
C ASP A 459 -35.78 31.59 -10.59
N ARG A 460 -34.80 31.37 -11.46
CA ARG A 460 -35.00 31.06 -12.88
C ARG A 460 -35.27 29.58 -13.13
N ILE A 461 -35.05 28.72 -12.13
CA ILE A 461 -35.28 27.28 -12.21
C ILE A 461 -36.74 26.98 -11.82
N LYS A 462 -37.45 26.25 -12.68
CA LYS A 462 -38.78 25.72 -12.38
C LYS A 462 -38.65 24.33 -11.80
N GLU A 463 -38.30 24.24 -10.53
CA GLU A 463 -38.16 22.97 -9.82
C GLU A 463 -39.54 22.38 -9.48
N LEU A 464 -39.77 21.15 -9.93
CA LEU A 464 -41.03 20.41 -9.79
C LEU A 464 -40.77 19.02 -9.20
N VAL A 465 -41.74 18.54 -8.42
CA VAL A 465 -41.87 17.11 -8.09
C VAL A 465 -43.16 16.56 -8.67
N CYS A 466 -43.05 15.42 -9.34
CA CYS A 466 -44.15 14.73 -9.98
C CYS A 466 -44.35 13.38 -9.28
N VAL A 467 -45.53 13.17 -8.70
CA VAL A 467 -45.86 11.97 -7.93
C VAL A 467 -46.85 11.13 -8.73
N LEU A 468 -46.49 9.87 -8.99
CA LEU A 468 -47.35 8.90 -9.66
C LEU A 468 -48.29 8.26 -8.64
N ASP A 469 -49.60 8.38 -8.83
CA ASP A 469 -50.57 7.68 -8.00
C ASP A 469 -50.92 6.27 -8.52
N GLU A 470 -51.70 5.53 -7.75
CA GLU A 470 -52.10 4.14 -8.07
C GLU A 470 -52.97 4.01 -9.32
N SER A 471 -53.59 5.11 -9.79
CA SER A 471 -54.39 5.17 -10.99
C SER A 471 -53.57 5.48 -12.25
N GLY A 472 -52.28 5.77 -12.07
CA GLY A 472 -51.38 6.23 -13.12
C GLY A 472 -51.51 7.73 -13.41
N HIS A 473 -52.24 8.47 -12.58
CA HIS A 473 -52.31 9.92 -12.67
C HIS A 473 -51.10 10.56 -12.00
N VAL A 474 -50.64 11.66 -12.58
CA VAL A 474 -49.43 12.37 -12.17
C VAL A 474 -49.83 13.66 -11.49
N GLN A 475 -49.53 13.76 -10.20
CA GLN A 475 -49.68 15.01 -9.45
C GLN A 475 -48.36 15.77 -9.45
N THR A 476 -48.35 16.96 -10.07
CA THR A 476 -47.17 17.84 -10.14
C THR A 476 -47.28 18.96 -9.10
N THR A 477 -46.21 19.18 -8.34
CA THR A 477 -46.10 20.26 -7.34
C THR A 477 -44.84 21.09 -7.61
N ALA A 478 -44.98 22.41 -7.66
CA ALA A 478 -43.85 23.33 -7.75
C ALA A 478 -43.29 23.64 -6.35
N VAL A 479 -41.97 23.61 -6.20
CA VAL A 479 -41.29 23.65 -4.89
C VAL A 479 -40.67 25.03 -4.60
N GLY A 480 -40.30 25.76 -5.66
CA GLY A 480 -39.73 27.10 -5.60
C GLY A 480 -38.30 27.14 -5.03
N PRO A 481 -37.55 28.23 -5.24
CA PRO A 481 -36.16 28.37 -4.80
C PRO A 481 -36.04 28.49 -3.26
N PRO A 482 -34.81 28.43 -2.71
CA PRO A 482 -34.55 28.79 -1.32
C PRO A 482 -35.10 30.18 -0.99
N ARG A 483 -35.79 30.30 0.16
CA ARG A 483 -36.43 31.57 0.58
C ARG A 483 -35.45 32.58 1.15
N LEU A 484 -34.38 32.09 1.77
CA LEU A 484 -33.31 32.88 2.35
C LEU A 484 -32.04 32.54 1.60
N THR A 485 -31.37 33.55 1.06
CA THR A 485 -30.10 33.41 0.36
C THR A 485 -29.16 34.52 0.79
N GLU A 486 -27.85 34.28 0.67
CA GLU A 486 -26.82 35.26 0.93
C GLU A 486 -25.74 35.23 -0.14
N PRO A 487 -25.23 36.38 -0.63
CA PRO A 487 -24.14 36.39 -1.60
C PRO A 487 -22.89 35.63 -1.12
N LEU A 488 -22.15 35.04 -2.06
CA LEU A 488 -20.87 34.40 -1.76
C LEU A 488 -19.87 35.44 -1.25
N SER A 489 -19.20 35.10 -0.15
CA SER A 489 -18.04 35.85 0.34
C SER A 489 -16.76 35.27 -0.25
N PRO A 490 -15.66 36.05 -0.32
CA PRO A 490 -14.35 35.52 -0.69
C PRO A 490 -13.96 34.34 0.21
N ARG A 491 -13.33 33.32 -0.39
CA ARG A 491 -12.79 32.18 0.37
C ARG A 491 -11.65 32.64 1.28
N MET A 492 -11.51 31.98 2.42
CA MET A 492 -10.35 32.19 3.29
C MET A 492 -9.10 31.60 2.62
N SER A 493 -8.01 32.36 2.64
CA SER A 493 -6.71 31.91 2.15
C SER A 493 -5.59 32.54 2.99
N TYR A 494 -4.81 31.72 3.70
CA TYR A 494 -3.71 32.18 4.52
C TYR A 494 -2.65 31.09 4.78
N ASP A 495 -1.40 31.52 4.88
CA ASP A 495 -0.34 30.77 5.57
C ASP A 495 -0.46 30.98 7.08
N PRO A 496 0.09 30.09 7.93
CA PRO A 496 -0.01 30.23 9.38
C PRO A 496 0.51 31.59 9.86
N ILE A 497 -0.20 32.20 10.81
CA ILE A 497 0.21 33.47 11.44
C ILE A 497 1.26 33.13 12.50
N GLU A 498 2.47 33.68 12.36
CA GLU A 498 3.62 33.43 13.25
C GLU A 498 3.93 31.92 13.42
N PRO A 499 4.24 31.18 12.33
CA PRO A 499 4.56 29.77 12.45
C PRO A 499 5.80 29.56 13.31
N GLN A 500 5.80 28.50 14.10
CA GLN A 500 7.00 28.03 14.77
C GLN A 500 8.10 27.78 13.71
N SER A 501 9.33 28.23 13.98
CA SER A 501 10.43 28.08 13.02
C SER A 501 10.76 26.61 12.83
N LEU A 502 11.00 26.18 11.59
CA LEU A 502 11.27 24.78 11.28
C LEU A 502 12.50 24.25 12.03
N GLU A 503 13.49 25.11 12.30
CA GLU A 503 14.69 24.78 13.06
C GLU A 503 14.41 24.49 14.55
N SER A 504 13.29 24.97 15.08
CA SER A 504 12.95 24.79 16.50
C SER A 504 12.39 23.41 16.83
N PHE A 505 12.02 22.62 15.82
CA PHE A 505 11.60 21.22 16.00
C PHE A 505 12.79 20.24 16.12
N GLY A 506 14.03 20.77 16.08
CA GLY A 506 15.24 19.96 16.25
C GLY A 506 15.78 19.36 14.94
N PRO A 507 16.68 18.37 15.03
CA PRO A 507 17.29 17.74 13.87
C PRO A 507 16.24 17.07 12.97
N VAL A 508 16.39 17.25 11.65
CA VAL A 508 15.49 16.65 10.65
C VAL A 508 16.09 15.38 10.05
N ARG A 509 15.21 14.48 9.61
CA ARG A 509 15.53 13.29 8.82
C ARG A 509 14.70 13.30 7.55
N MET A 510 15.32 12.99 6.42
CA MET A 510 14.62 12.76 5.16
C MET A 510 13.85 11.43 5.22
N VAL A 511 12.52 11.49 5.13
CA VAL A 511 11.63 10.32 5.11
C VAL A 511 10.58 10.46 4.00
N PRO A 512 10.06 9.36 3.43
CA PRO A 512 8.93 9.42 2.51
C PRO A 512 7.76 10.18 3.14
N ALA A 513 7.18 11.15 2.43
CA ALA A 513 6.03 11.93 2.91
C ALA A 513 4.89 11.04 3.39
N GLY A 514 4.64 9.96 2.63
CA GLY A 514 3.61 8.97 2.91
C GLY A 514 3.80 8.24 4.24
N ASP A 515 4.99 8.22 4.84
CA ASP A 515 5.22 7.60 6.17
C ASP A 515 4.76 8.51 7.31
N VAL A 516 4.50 9.78 7.03
CA VAL A 516 4.19 10.80 8.05
C VAL A 516 2.80 11.39 7.86
N LEU A 517 2.46 11.69 6.61
CA LEU A 517 1.23 12.38 6.23
C LEU A 517 0.39 11.48 5.32
N LEU A 518 -0.91 11.52 5.56
CA LEU A 518 -1.90 11.10 4.58
C LEU A 518 -2.34 12.32 3.79
N ALA A 519 -2.60 12.08 2.51
CA ALA A 519 -3.15 13.08 1.60
C ALA A 519 -4.40 12.53 0.92
N ARG A 520 -5.37 13.40 0.68
CA ARG A 520 -6.48 13.12 -0.23
C ARG A 520 -6.69 14.29 -1.16
N SER A 521 -6.63 14.03 -2.46
CA SER A 521 -6.95 14.99 -3.50
C SER A 521 -8.29 14.69 -4.17
N GLY A 522 -8.91 15.74 -4.69
CA GLY A 522 -10.11 15.67 -5.52
C GLY A 522 -10.22 16.90 -6.42
N ASP A 523 -11.08 16.80 -7.43
CA ASP A 523 -11.32 17.84 -8.41
C ASP A 523 -12.81 18.18 -8.50
N LYS A 524 -13.14 19.46 -8.72
CA LYS A 524 -14.51 19.90 -9.02
C LYS A 524 -14.49 20.85 -10.21
N GLY A 525 -14.72 20.30 -11.40
CA GLY A 525 -14.48 21.02 -12.64
C GLY A 525 -12.98 21.19 -12.88
N ALA A 526 -12.52 22.43 -13.07
CA ALA A 526 -11.10 22.73 -13.28
C ALA A 526 -10.31 22.93 -11.96
N ASN A 527 -11.00 23.11 -10.83
CA ASN A 527 -10.37 23.33 -9.53
C ASN A 527 -9.95 21.99 -8.91
N CYS A 528 -8.72 21.90 -8.42
CA CYS A 528 -8.19 20.70 -7.78
C CYS A 528 -7.74 21.03 -6.35
N ASN A 529 -8.07 20.17 -5.40
CA ASN A 529 -7.72 20.37 -3.99
C ASN A 529 -6.93 19.17 -3.46
N VAL A 530 -6.18 19.40 -2.38
CA VAL A 530 -5.54 18.35 -1.60
C VAL A 530 -5.60 18.71 -0.11
N GLY A 531 -6.03 17.76 0.72
CA GLY A 531 -5.97 17.85 2.17
C GLY A 531 -4.84 16.98 2.73
N PHE A 532 -4.02 17.53 3.61
CA PHE A 532 -2.93 16.85 4.30
C PHE A 532 -3.20 16.74 5.79
N PHE A 533 -3.02 15.56 6.35
CA PHE A 533 -3.15 15.34 7.79
C PHE A 533 -2.19 14.24 8.27
N PRO A 534 -1.73 14.28 9.54
CA PRO A 534 -0.84 13.26 10.09
C PRO A 534 -1.50 11.88 10.13
N ARG A 535 -0.72 10.82 9.90
CA ARG A 535 -1.12 9.44 10.21
C ARG A 535 -1.52 9.30 11.68
N ALA A 536 -2.44 8.40 12.00
CA ALA A 536 -2.99 8.21 13.34
C ALA A 536 -1.90 7.98 14.40
N ARG A 537 -0.86 7.20 14.06
CA ARG A 537 0.29 6.93 14.95
C ARG A 537 1.19 8.14 15.22
N LEU A 538 1.13 9.17 14.38
CA LEU A 538 1.90 10.43 14.51
C LEU A 538 1.00 11.65 14.76
N ASN A 539 -0.29 11.43 15.03
CA ASN A 539 -1.27 12.50 15.20
C ASN A 539 -1.16 13.14 16.59
N ASN A 540 -0.21 14.07 16.74
CA ASN A 540 0.05 14.85 17.96
C ASN A 540 0.20 16.36 17.64
N ASP A 541 0.32 17.19 18.67
CA ASP A 541 0.40 18.66 18.49
C ASP A 541 1.70 19.10 17.80
N GLU A 542 2.81 18.42 18.05
CA GLU A 542 4.12 18.73 17.45
C GLU A 542 4.13 18.47 15.95
N THR A 543 3.65 17.29 15.51
CA THR A 543 3.51 16.96 14.09
C THR A 543 2.53 17.91 13.39
N TRP A 544 1.46 18.34 14.08
CA TRP A 544 0.51 19.30 13.53
C TRP A 544 1.14 20.69 13.34
N GLU A 545 1.84 21.21 14.35
CA GLU A 545 2.53 22.51 14.22
C GLU A 545 3.66 22.47 13.18
N TRP A 546 4.39 21.36 13.08
CA TRP A 546 5.35 21.14 11.99
C TRP A 546 4.66 21.15 10.62
N LEU A 547 3.57 20.40 10.44
CA LEU A 547 2.82 20.35 9.18
C LEU A 547 2.36 21.74 8.75
N ARG A 548 1.82 22.53 9.69
CA ARG A 548 1.40 23.91 9.43
C ARG A 548 2.56 24.78 8.96
N ALA A 549 3.68 24.76 9.69
CA ALA A 549 4.87 25.55 9.40
C ALA A 549 5.55 25.14 8.08
N PHE A 550 5.55 23.84 7.77
CA PHE A 550 6.19 23.29 6.58
C PHE A 550 5.33 23.50 5.32
N MET A 551 4.03 23.16 5.35
CA MET A 551 3.13 23.20 4.19
C MET A 551 2.53 24.59 3.95
N THR A 552 3.39 25.56 3.61
CA THR A 552 2.98 26.90 3.14
C THR A 552 2.64 26.90 1.65
N MET A 553 1.92 27.92 1.17
CA MET A 553 1.60 28.07 -0.27
C MET A 553 2.87 28.13 -1.13
N ASN A 554 3.91 28.85 -0.67
CA ASN A 554 5.20 28.90 -1.35
C ASN A 554 5.90 27.55 -1.37
N ARG A 555 5.84 26.79 -0.27
CA ARG A 555 6.44 25.46 -0.21
C ARG A 555 5.79 24.50 -1.20
N VAL A 556 4.47 24.52 -1.31
CA VAL A 556 3.75 23.69 -2.29
C VAL A 556 4.13 24.06 -3.73
N LYS A 557 4.26 25.36 -4.04
CA LYS A 557 4.78 25.83 -5.33
C LYS A 557 6.19 25.32 -5.62
N GLU A 558 7.11 25.38 -4.64
CA GLU A 558 8.47 24.83 -4.79
C GLU A 558 8.44 23.33 -5.09
N MET A 559 7.56 22.61 -4.41
CA MET A 559 7.46 21.15 -4.51
C MET A 559 6.83 20.65 -5.81
N MET A 560 5.95 21.43 -6.44
CA MET A 560 5.49 21.16 -7.81
C MET A 560 6.65 21.29 -8.82
N GLY A 561 7.65 22.13 -8.51
CA GLY A 561 8.80 22.34 -9.38
C GLY A 561 8.47 23.15 -10.65
N PRO A 562 9.51 23.54 -11.41
CA PRO A 562 9.37 24.46 -12.54
C PRO A 562 8.71 23.85 -13.78
N MET A 563 8.63 22.52 -13.88
CA MET A 563 8.00 21.84 -15.02
C MET A 563 6.48 21.82 -14.89
N GLU A 564 5.97 21.60 -13.68
CA GLU A 564 4.54 21.55 -13.40
C GLU A 564 3.97 22.94 -13.11
N TRP A 565 4.65 23.78 -12.32
CA TRP A 565 4.13 25.11 -11.97
C TRP A 565 3.95 26.00 -13.20
N LYS A 566 2.78 26.65 -13.30
CA LYS A 566 2.49 27.70 -14.28
C LYS A 566 2.18 29.01 -13.55
N ASP A 567 2.61 30.14 -14.12
CA ASP A 567 2.47 31.45 -13.48
C ASP A 567 1.01 31.93 -13.34
N TRP A 568 0.09 31.31 -14.08
CA TRP A 568 -1.35 31.53 -13.98
C TRP A 568 -2.04 30.63 -12.95
N TYR A 569 -1.33 29.71 -12.29
CA TYR A 569 -1.91 28.93 -11.18
C TYR A 569 -2.10 29.80 -9.93
N HIS A 570 -3.21 29.57 -9.23
CA HIS A 570 -3.52 30.20 -7.97
C HIS A 570 -3.70 29.15 -6.87
N ILE A 571 -3.00 29.32 -5.74
CA ILE A 571 -3.15 28.46 -4.57
C ILE A 571 -3.90 29.23 -3.49
N GLU A 572 -4.94 28.60 -2.94
CA GLU A 572 -5.61 28.99 -1.71
C GLU A 572 -5.31 27.97 -0.61
N ARG A 573 -5.17 28.41 0.64
CA ARG A 573 -4.84 27.53 1.78
C ARG A 573 -5.71 27.83 2.99
N VAL A 574 -6.24 26.80 3.65
CA VAL A 574 -7.01 26.90 4.89
C VAL A 574 -6.69 25.73 5.84
N GLU A 575 -6.97 25.90 7.13
CA GLU A 575 -6.71 24.90 8.16
C GLU A 575 -8.02 24.44 8.82
N PHE A 576 -8.06 23.18 9.24
CA PHE A 576 -9.11 22.58 10.07
C PHE A 576 -8.51 22.10 11.40
N PRO A 577 -8.33 22.98 12.40
CA PRO A 577 -7.54 22.68 13.59
C PRO A 577 -8.07 21.50 14.40
N ASN A 578 -9.39 21.37 14.50
CA ASN A 578 -10.05 20.33 15.29
C ASN A 578 -9.90 18.91 14.71
N ILE A 579 -9.47 18.78 13.46
CA ILE A 579 -9.11 17.49 12.83
C ILE A 579 -7.64 17.40 12.41
N ARG A 580 -6.86 18.48 12.65
CA ARG A 580 -5.44 18.64 12.31
C ARG A 580 -5.16 18.41 10.83
N THR A 581 -5.93 19.10 9.99
CA THR A 581 -5.80 19.00 8.54
C THR A 581 -5.49 20.36 7.94
N ALA A 582 -4.51 20.43 7.04
CA ALA A 582 -4.23 21.59 6.20
C ALA A 582 -4.73 21.29 4.79
N GLN A 583 -5.59 22.15 4.25
CA GLN A 583 -6.13 22.00 2.91
C GLN A 583 -5.58 23.08 2.00
N LEU A 584 -5.13 22.63 0.83
CA LEU A 584 -4.72 23.49 -0.27
C LEU A 584 -5.68 23.27 -1.43
N LEU A 585 -6.09 24.37 -2.03
CA LEU A 585 -6.86 24.40 -3.25
C LEU A 585 -6.00 25.04 -4.32
N GLN A 586 -5.66 24.27 -5.34
CA GLN A 586 -5.12 24.79 -6.57
C GLN A 586 -6.30 25.13 -7.49
N ALA A 587 -6.63 26.41 -7.57
CA ALA A 587 -7.50 26.89 -8.63
C ALA A 587 -6.66 26.86 -9.92
N THR A 588 -6.97 25.89 -10.79
CA THR A 588 -6.36 25.83 -12.11
C THR A 588 -7.38 26.25 -13.16
N GLU A 589 -6.86 26.95 -14.16
CA GLU A 589 -7.58 27.34 -15.37
C GLU A 589 -7.74 26.16 -16.35
N GLN A 590 -7.79 24.90 -15.87
CA GLN A 590 -7.79 23.76 -16.79
C GLN A 590 -8.86 23.98 -17.85
N ASP A 591 -8.38 24.00 -19.10
CA ASP A 591 -9.11 24.36 -20.29
C ASP A 591 -10.51 23.74 -20.19
N ALA A 592 -11.56 24.57 -20.24
CA ALA A 592 -12.93 24.10 -20.28
C ALA A 592 -13.20 23.13 -21.45
N SER A 593 -12.21 22.85 -22.31
CA SER A 593 -12.24 21.79 -23.30
C SER A 593 -11.58 20.47 -22.88
N LEU A 594 -10.80 20.35 -21.81
CA LEU A 594 -10.13 19.09 -21.46
C LEU A 594 -11.06 18.08 -20.74
N PRO A 595 -11.21 16.84 -21.25
CA PRO A 595 -11.85 15.77 -20.49
C PRO A 595 -10.98 15.38 -19.30
N GLN A 596 -11.54 15.45 -18.09
CA GLN A 596 -10.90 15.10 -16.81
C GLN A 596 -10.23 13.72 -16.81
N SER A 597 -10.67 12.79 -17.68
CA SER A 597 -10.11 11.43 -17.80
C SER A 597 -8.85 11.31 -18.67
N THR A 598 -8.28 12.41 -19.18
CA THR A 598 -7.17 12.36 -20.17
C THR A 598 -5.85 12.90 -19.64
N SER A 599 -5.78 13.39 -18.41
CA SER A 599 -4.53 13.67 -17.71
C SER A 599 -4.14 12.44 -16.85
N LEU A 600 -2.99 11.82 -17.12
CA LEU A 600 -2.22 11.20 -16.02
C LEU A 600 -2.08 12.25 -14.91
N PRO A 601 -2.00 11.89 -13.61
CA PRO A 601 -2.31 12.77 -12.49
C PRO A 601 -1.39 14.00 -12.50
N ARG A 602 -1.81 15.04 -13.22
CA ARG A 602 -1.15 16.35 -13.30
C ARG A 602 -1.69 17.32 -12.26
N ASP A 603 -2.87 17.02 -11.73
CA ASP A 603 -3.63 17.96 -10.91
C ASP A 603 -3.73 17.55 -9.44
N SER A 604 -3.05 16.46 -9.04
CA SER A 604 -2.58 16.37 -7.67
C SER A 604 -1.21 17.01 -7.63
N PRO A 605 -0.95 18.04 -6.79
CA PRO A 605 0.43 18.44 -6.52
C PRO A 605 1.22 17.17 -6.17
N ALA A 606 2.55 17.18 -6.36
CA ALA A 606 3.51 16.07 -6.26
C ALA A 606 3.51 15.25 -4.95
N PHE A 607 2.46 15.37 -4.15
CA PHE A 607 2.04 14.54 -3.05
C PHE A 607 0.82 13.71 -3.48
N GLY A 608 1.09 12.45 -3.83
CA GLY A 608 0.16 11.38 -4.16
C GLY A 608 -1.34 11.66 -4.00
N GLY A 609 -2.00 11.79 -5.15
CA GLY A 609 -3.34 11.24 -5.28
C GLY A 609 -3.26 9.75 -4.97
N ASN A 610 -3.65 9.39 -3.76
CA ASN A 610 -3.83 8.03 -3.24
C ASN A 610 -2.64 7.05 -3.25
N GLU A 611 -1.54 7.32 -3.96
CA GLU A 611 -0.20 6.73 -3.77
C GLU A 611 0.81 7.31 -4.79
N GLY A 612 1.94 7.87 -4.32
CA GLY A 612 3.17 8.16 -5.09
C GLY A 612 3.48 9.64 -5.42
N PRO A 613 4.76 10.09 -5.45
CA PRO A 613 6.01 9.33 -5.41
C PRO A 613 6.73 9.42 -4.04
N ASP A 614 7.93 8.85 -3.97
CA ASP A 614 8.97 8.99 -2.94
C ASP A 614 9.40 10.47 -2.71
N THR A 615 8.45 11.38 -2.47
CA THR A 615 8.75 12.75 -2.07
C THR A 615 9.24 12.68 -0.64
N PHE A 616 10.56 12.73 -0.47
CA PHE A 616 11.17 12.77 0.84
C PHE A 616 11.00 14.17 1.44
N LEU A 617 10.57 14.23 2.70
CA LEU A 617 10.44 15.45 3.48
C LEU A 617 11.49 15.46 4.59
N ASP A 618 12.03 16.64 4.88
CA ASP A 618 12.78 16.88 6.10
C ASP A 618 11.80 16.93 7.28
N VAL A 619 11.74 15.84 8.05
CA VAL A 619 10.83 15.69 9.20
C VAL A 619 11.62 15.70 10.50
N PRO A 620 11.19 16.45 11.53
CA PRO A 620 11.83 16.45 12.84
C PRO A 620 11.94 15.06 13.45
N GLN A 621 13.11 14.70 13.97
CA GLN A 621 13.37 13.39 14.55
C GLN A 621 12.48 13.10 15.77
N GLU A 622 12.14 14.13 16.56
CA GLU A 622 11.27 14.01 17.73
C GLU A 622 9.80 13.72 17.37
N SER A 623 9.35 14.16 16.18
CA SER A 623 8.02 13.86 15.62
C SER A 623 7.88 12.45 15.04
N LEU A 624 8.94 11.62 15.10
CA LEU A 624 8.99 10.25 14.58
C LEU A 624 9.08 9.16 15.69
N PRO A 625 8.39 9.26 16.84
CA PRO A 625 8.54 8.25 17.89
C PRO A 625 8.03 6.90 17.40
N GLY A 626 8.91 5.89 17.36
CA GLY A 626 8.59 4.54 16.86
C GLY A 626 8.72 4.39 15.33
N LEU A 627 9.12 5.43 14.60
CA LEU A 627 9.64 5.34 13.23
C LEU A 627 11.14 5.04 13.18
N ASP A 628 11.71 4.55 14.30
CA ASP A 628 12.93 3.73 14.37
C ASP A 628 12.71 2.34 13.77
N PHE A 629 11.93 2.27 12.69
CA PHE A 629 12.35 1.43 11.59
C PHE A 629 13.47 2.20 10.91
N ASP A 630 14.68 1.88 11.33
CA ASP A 630 15.80 1.87 10.40
C ASP A 630 15.42 0.87 9.31
N MET A 631 14.55 1.29 8.38
CA MET A 631 14.69 0.93 6.98
C MET A 631 15.95 1.65 6.50
N GLY A 632 17.09 1.22 7.05
CA GLY A 632 18.24 1.09 6.18
C GLY A 632 17.69 0.36 4.98
N THR A 633 17.89 0.94 3.80
CA THR A 633 18.05 0.16 2.60
C THR A 633 19.06 -0.94 2.94
N PHE A 634 18.57 -2.04 3.52
CA PHE A 634 19.14 -3.34 3.31
C PHE A 634 18.77 -3.61 1.87
N ASP A 635 19.60 -3.06 0.99
CA ASP A 635 19.95 -3.80 -0.18
C ASP A 635 20.24 -5.22 0.32
N PHE A 636 19.36 -6.18 0.01
CA PHE A 636 19.59 -7.58 0.34
C PHE A 636 20.91 -8.08 -0.28
N ASP A 637 21.53 -7.25 -1.14
CA ASP A 637 22.85 -7.45 -1.70
C ASP A 637 24.01 -6.99 -0.76
N ASP A 638 23.80 -6.13 0.26
CA ASP A 638 24.90 -5.51 1.05
C ASP A 638 25.20 -6.13 2.43
N VAL A 639 24.32 -7.00 2.94
CA VAL A 639 24.81 -8.07 3.82
C VAL A 639 24.91 -9.28 2.93
N SER A 640 26.07 -9.41 2.30
CA SER A 640 26.48 -10.69 1.76
C SER A 640 26.21 -11.75 2.84
N LEU A 641 25.20 -12.57 2.56
CA LEU A 641 24.94 -13.85 3.22
C LEU A 641 26.13 -14.83 3.09
N SER A 642 27.29 -14.34 2.61
CA SER A 642 28.56 -15.01 2.44
C SER A 642 29.46 -15.01 3.69
N THR A 643 28.95 -14.64 4.88
CA THR A 643 29.55 -15.13 6.15
C THR A 643 29.34 -16.63 6.31
N ALA A 644 29.78 -17.40 5.32
CA ALA A 644 30.06 -18.81 5.43
C ALA A 644 31.44 -18.94 6.08
N ILE A 645 31.46 -19.25 7.38
CA ILE A 645 32.56 -20.07 7.88
C ILE A 645 32.37 -21.42 7.21
N ASP A 646 33.31 -21.81 6.35
CA ASP A 646 33.28 -23.15 5.79
C ASP A 646 33.50 -24.16 6.92
N MET A 647 32.41 -24.80 7.34
CA MET A 647 32.45 -25.86 8.35
C MET A 647 32.95 -27.19 7.75
N SER A 648 33.21 -27.24 6.44
CA SER A 648 33.70 -28.43 5.75
C SER A 648 35.18 -28.71 6.03
N VAL A 649 35.94 -27.71 6.51
CA VAL A 649 37.36 -27.79 6.90
C VAL A 649 37.61 -28.76 8.08
N PHE A 650 36.59 -29.11 8.84
CA PHE A 650 36.70 -29.93 10.04
C PHE A 650 36.48 -31.43 9.75
N GLU A 651 37.53 -32.14 9.36
CA GLU A 651 37.52 -33.61 9.37
C GLU A 651 37.61 -34.18 10.80
N PRO A 652 36.94 -35.31 11.10
CA PRO A 652 37.04 -35.99 12.41
C PRO A 652 38.46 -36.34 12.85
N ASP A 653 39.36 -36.57 11.90
CA ASP A 653 40.74 -37.00 12.18
C ASP A 653 41.59 -35.87 12.80
N PHE A 654 41.20 -34.59 12.62
CA PHE A 654 41.84 -33.44 13.27
C PHE A 654 41.37 -33.26 14.73
N LEU A 655 40.15 -33.70 15.04
CA LEU A 655 39.53 -33.62 16.38
C LEU A 655 39.87 -34.79 17.31
N LEU A 656 40.56 -35.82 16.79
CA LEU A 656 40.92 -37.04 17.52
C LEU A 656 42.37 -37.05 18.03
N GLY A 657 43.17 -36.01 17.78
CA GLY A 657 44.53 -35.93 18.33
C GLY A 657 45.51 -37.01 17.82
N GLU A 658 45.19 -37.75 16.75
CA GLU A 658 46.13 -38.68 16.12
C GLU A 658 46.91 -38.02 14.98
N THR A 659 47.62 -36.92 15.26
CA THR A 659 48.87 -36.67 14.56
C THR A 659 49.87 -37.70 15.06
N ARG A 660 49.94 -38.85 14.38
CA ARG A 660 51.15 -39.68 14.47
C ARG A 660 52.32 -38.83 13.99
N LEU A 661 53.09 -38.32 14.95
CA LEU A 661 54.46 -37.86 14.75
C LEU A 661 55.23 -39.04 14.12
N ASN A 662 55.30 -39.07 12.80
CA ASN A 662 56.25 -39.90 12.11
C ASN A 662 57.57 -39.12 12.08
N THR A 663 58.30 -39.19 13.19
CA THR A 663 59.73 -38.91 13.21
C THR A 663 60.41 -40.03 12.43
N ASP A 664 60.56 -39.83 11.11
CA ASP A 664 61.68 -40.31 10.30
C ASP A 664 61.27 -40.36 8.82
N SER A 665 61.48 -39.26 8.11
CA SER A 665 61.91 -39.30 6.71
C SER A 665 62.58 -37.98 6.34
N GLN A 666 63.91 -38.03 6.21
CA GLN A 666 64.70 -37.03 5.51
C GLN A 666 64.20 -36.94 4.06
N TRP A 667 63.49 -35.88 3.66
CA TRP A 667 63.49 -35.33 2.30
C TRP A 667 62.84 -33.94 2.27
N ASP A 668 63.63 -32.99 1.77
CA ASP A 668 63.28 -31.77 1.02
C ASP A 668 62.82 -30.45 1.68
N GLN A 669 63.42 -29.38 1.15
CA GLN A 669 63.22 -27.98 1.50
C GLN A 669 61.88 -27.47 0.95
N SER A 670 60.82 -27.55 1.77
CA SER A 670 59.54 -26.89 1.47
C SER A 670 59.45 -25.53 2.20
N PRO A 671 58.87 -24.48 1.59
CA PRO A 671 58.73 -23.17 2.23
C PRO A 671 57.63 -23.23 3.30
N THR A 672 58.04 -23.37 4.56
CA THR A 672 57.16 -23.19 5.71
C THR A 672 57.08 -21.69 6.04
N ILE A 673 55.91 -21.08 5.90
CA ILE A 673 55.68 -19.70 6.36
C ILE A 673 55.35 -19.76 7.85
N ASN A 674 56.29 -19.31 8.68
CA ASN A 674 56.09 -19.23 10.13
C ASN A 674 55.25 -17.98 10.46
N VAL A 675 53.94 -18.16 10.66
CA VAL A 675 53.08 -17.13 11.23
C VAL A 675 53.28 -17.20 12.75
N ALA A 676 54.09 -16.29 13.29
CA ALA A 676 54.79 -16.40 14.59
C ALA A 676 53.96 -16.72 15.87
N HIS A 677 52.64 -16.90 15.80
CA HIS A 677 51.75 -17.22 16.93
C HIS A 677 50.66 -18.28 16.63
N ILE A 678 50.59 -18.78 15.39
CA ILE A 678 49.55 -19.73 14.94
C ILE A 678 50.29 -20.85 14.21
N GLY A 679 50.07 -22.09 14.63
CA GLY A 679 50.84 -23.27 14.18
C GLY A 679 51.09 -23.35 12.66
N LEU A 680 52.20 -23.99 12.30
CA LEU A 680 52.73 -24.09 10.93
C LEU A 680 51.65 -24.50 9.91
N CYS A 681 51.33 -23.63 8.95
CA CYS A 681 50.69 -24.05 7.70
C CYS A 681 51.72 -24.86 6.89
N ASP A 682 51.50 -26.17 6.80
CA ASP A 682 52.28 -27.02 5.91
C ASP A 682 51.82 -26.80 4.46
N LEU A 683 52.58 -26.01 3.70
CA LEU A 683 52.28 -25.68 2.31
C LEU A 683 53.04 -26.59 1.32
N SER A 684 53.67 -27.66 1.80
CA SER A 684 54.54 -28.53 0.98
C SER A 684 53.83 -29.17 -0.21
N HIS A 685 52.50 -29.28 -0.15
CA HIS A 685 51.66 -29.88 -1.19
C HIS A 685 51.13 -28.88 -2.22
N LEU A 686 51.36 -27.57 -2.03
CA LEU A 686 50.96 -26.53 -2.98
C LEU A 686 52.08 -26.20 -3.96
N THR A 687 51.72 -25.74 -5.17
CA THR A 687 52.71 -25.31 -6.15
C THR A 687 53.31 -23.95 -5.75
N SER A 688 54.52 -23.65 -6.23
CA SER A 688 55.17 -22.34 -6.02
C SER A 688 54.36 -21.17 -6.60
N GLU A 689 53.56 -21.43 -7.65
CA GLU A 689 52.66 -20.45 -8.27
C GLU A 689 51.47 -20.13 -7.37
N ASP A 690 50.87 -21.15 -6.75
CA ASP A 690 49.76 -21.01 -5.80
C ASP A 690 50.19 -20.22 -4.55
N ILE A 691 51.37 -20.55 -3.99
CA ILE A 691 51.93 -19.85 -2.84
C ILE A 691 52.19 -18.37 -3.17
N SER A 692 52.70 -18.10 -4.38
CA SER A 692 52.94 -16.73 -4.86
C SER A 692 51.62 -15.97 -5.05
N TYR A 693 50.58 -16.62 -5.57
CA TYR A 693 49.26 -16.02 -5.73
C TYR A 693 48.62 -15.67 -4.37
N LEU A 694 48.63 -16.59 -3.42
CA LEU A 694 48.11 -16.37 -2.07
C LEU A 694 48.88 -15.27 -1.33
N SER A 695 50.19 -15.20 -1.53
CA SER A 695 51.03 -14.13 -0.99
C SER A 695 50.71 -12.78 -1.62
N LEU A 696 50.53 -12.72 -2.94
CA LEU A 696 50.13 -11.50 -3.66
C LEU A 696 48.75 -10.99 -3.20
N LYS A 697 47.82 -11.90 -2.92
CA LYS A 697 46.49 -11.59 -2.37
C LYS A 697 46.50 -11.30 -0.86
N LYS A 698 47.67 -11.32 -0.23
CA LYS A 698 47.88 -11.05 1.20
C LYS A 698 47.09 -12.00 2.11
N CYS A 699 46.88 -13.24 1.67
CA CYS A 699 46.13 -14.25 2.41
C CYS A 699 46.84 -14.69 3.69
N PHE A 700 48.14 -14.45 3.83
CA PHE A 700 48.94 -14.77 5.01
C PHE A 700 49.19 -13.57 5.95
N GLU A 701 48.85 -12.33 5.55
CA GLU A 701 49.05 -11.13 6.37
C GLU A 701 47.93 -10.89 7.40
N LEU A 702 48.26 -10.93 8.70
CA LEU A 702 47.31 -10.65 9.79
C LEU A 702 47.35 -9.16 10.21
N PRO A 703 46.26 -8.61 10.76
CA PRO A 703 46.25 -7.27 11.36
C PRO A 703 47.18 -7.16 12.58
N SER A 704 47.31 -5.95 13.17
CA SER A 704 47.95 -5.80 14.48
C SER A 704 47.25 -6.65 15.54
N ARG A 705 47.97 -7.03 16.60
CA ARG A 705 47.40 -7.87 17.69
C ARG A 705 46.18 -7.22 18.32
N GLU A 706 46.16 -5.89 18.45
CA GLU A 706 45.04 -5.13 18.99
C GLU A 706 43.75 -5.27 18.15
N VAL A 707 43.87 -5.20 16.82
CA VAL A 707 42.73 -5.40 15.91
C VAL A 707 42.30 -6.87 15.91
N GLN A 708 43.26 -7.81 15.98
CA GLN A 708 42.94 -9.23 16.13
C GLN A 708 42.17 -9.51 17.42
N ASP A 709 42.59 -8.96 18.55
CA ASP A 709 41.92 -9.12 19.84
C ASP A 709 40.46 -8.63 19.74
N LYS A 710 40.20 -7.46 19.13
CA LYS A 710 38.84 -6.92 18.94
C LYS A 710 37.95 -7.80 18.05
N LEU A 711 38.51 -8.33 16.96
CA LEU A 711 37.77 -9.21 16.04
C LEU A 711 37.44 -10.56 16.68
N VAL A 712 38.39 -11.13 17.44
CA VAL A 712 38.20 -12.40 18.14
C VAL A 712 37.23 -12.22 19.32
N GLU A 713 37.36 -11.14 20.09
CA GLU A 713 36.38 -10.74 21.12
C GLU A 713 34.98 -10.62 20.50
N ALA A 714 34.84 -9.94 19.36
CA ALA A 714 33.58 -9.81 18.64
C ALA A 714 33.00 -11.15 18.18
N TYR A 715 33.83 -12.05 17.65
CA TYR A 715 33.39 -13.40 17.27
C TYR A 715 32.80 -14.15 18.47
N PHE A 716 33.52 -14.19 19.61
CA PHE A 716 33.03 -14.86 20.81
C PHE A 716 31.83 -14.15 21.43
N THR A 717 31.70 -12.83 21.24
CA THR A 717 30.58 -12.02 21.75
C THR A 717 29.28 -12.23 20.96
N TYR A 718 29.35 -12.26 19.63
CA TYR A 718 28.18 -12.14 18.77
C TYR A 718 27.85 -13.39 17.94
N ILE A 719 28.84 -14.24 17.66
CA ILE A 719 28.69 -15.39 16.76
C ILE A 719 28.72 -16.72 17.52
N HIS A 720 29.77 -16.95 18.33
CA HIS A 720 29.97 -18.21 19.06
C HIS A 720 28.77 -18.65 19.92
N PRO A 721 28.04 -17.75 20.62
CA PRO A 721 26.93 -18.20 21.45
C PRO A 721 25.75 -18.81 20.67
N PHE A 722 25.60 -18.46 19.39
CA PHE A 722 24.61 -19.06 18.49
C PHE A 722 25.15 -20.27 17.73
N LEU A 723 26.46 -20.29 17.48
CA LEU A 723 27.17 -21.31 16.72
C LEU A 723 28.42 -21.77 17.51
N PRO A 724 28.24 -22.47 18.65
CA PRO A 724 29.33 -22.73 19.59
C PRO A 724 30.21 -23.89 19.14
N PHE A 725 30.77 -23.81 17.93
CA PHE A 725 31.52 -24.92 17.34
C PHE A 725 32.95 -25.06 17.87
N LEU A 726 33.52 -24.01 18.49
CA LEU A 726 34.84 -24.07 19.14
C LEU A 726 34.71 -24.29 20.66
N ALA A 727 35.72 -24.91 21.27
CA ALA A 727 35.90 -24.87 22.72
C ALA A 727 36.53 -23.53 23.11
N GLU A 728 35.72 -22.65 23.71
CA GLU A 728 36.09 -21.28 24.00
C GLU A 728 37.25 -21.21 25.01
N ASP A 729 37.21 -22.03 26.05
CA ASP A 729 38.21 -22.05 27.11
C ASP A 729 39.57 -22.55 26.61
N GLN A 730 39.56 -23.61 25.81
CA GLN A 730 40.74 -24.10 25.12
C GLN A 730 41.29 -23.05 24.14
N PHE A 731 40.41 -22.43 23.33
CA PHE A 731 40.82 -21.40 22.39
C PHE A 731 41.49 -20.23 23.09
N TRP A 732 40.89 -19.66 24.15
CA TRP A 732 41.48 -18.53 24.87
C TRP A 732 42.81 -18.91 25.56
N SER A 733 42.89 -20.11 26.14
CA SER A 733 44.14 -20.59 26.74
C SER A 733 45.27 -20.68 25.71
N GLU A 734 44.96 -21.07 24.48
CA GLU A 734 45.93 -21.16 23.38
C GLU A 734 46.21 -19.80 22.74
N TYR A 735 45.19 -18.96 22.54
CA TYR A 735 45.31 -17.63 21.94
C TYR A 735 46.23 -16.70 22.74
N ASP A 736 46.23 -16.87 24.05
CA ASP A 736 47.05 -16.09 24.98
C ASP A 736 48.52 -16.53 24.99
N HIS A 737 48.82 -17.69 24.39
CA HIS A 737 50.15 -18.26 24.26
C HIS A 737 50.48 -18.52 22.78
N ASP A 738 50.25 -19.74 22.29
CA ASP A 738 50.40 -20.15 20.90
C ASP A 738 49.18 -20.97 20.47
N LEU A 739 48.52 -20.57 19.37
CA LEU A 739 47.41 -21.31 18.77
C LEU A 739 47.94 -22.59 18.10
N LYS A 740 47.86 -23.72 18.82
CA LYS A 740 48.40 -25.00 18.37
C LYS A 740 47.35 -25.90 17.73
N HIS A 741 46.10 -25.79 18.16
CA HIS A 741 45.02 -26.68 17.72
C HIS A 741 43.95 -25.96 16.87
N THR A 742 44.04 -24.64 16.70
CA THR A 742 43.20 -23.89 15.75
C THR A 742 43.96 -23.70 14.45
N SER A 743 43.36 -24.14 13.34
CA SER A 743 43.97 -24.00 12.03
C SER A 743 43.95 -22.55 11.54
N PHE A 744 44.88 -22.19 10.65
CA PHE A 744 45.00 -20.81 10.18
C PHE A 744 43.78 -20.37 9.36
N LEU A 745 43.18 -21.29 8.60
CA LEU A 745 41.95 -21.01 7.86
C LEU A 745 40.78 -20.71 8.80
N VAL A 746 40.65 -21.49 9.89
CA VAL A 746 39.61 -21.28 10.89
C VAL A 746 39.81 -19.94 11.60
N TYR A 747 41.05 -19.62 11.98
CA TYR A 747 41.36 -18.34 12.59
C TYR A 747 41.01 -17.16 11.65
N ARG A 748 41.33 -17.27 10.35
CA ARG A 748 40.94 -16.28 9.34
C ARG A 748 39.43 -16.12 9.20
N ALA A 749 38.70 -17.23 9.20
CA ALA A 749 37.24 -17.23 9.15
C ALA A 749 36.62 -16.58 10.39
N MET A 750 37.24 -16.74 11.58
CA MET A 750 36.82 -16.04 12.80
C MET A 750 37.00 -14.52 12.68
N LEU A 751 38.14 -14.06 12.16
CA LEU A 751 38.38 -12.62 11.95
C LEU A 751 37.37 -12.01 10.97
N PHE A 752 37.06 -12.72 9.89
CA PHE A 752 36.01 -12.35 8.96
C PHE A 752 34.64 -12.25 9.66
N ALA A 753 34.24 -13.29 10.40
CA ALA A 753 32.96 -13.35 11.07
C ALA A 753 32.79 -12.31 12.19
N GLY A 754 33.89 -11.88 12.84
CA GLY A 754 33.88 -10.81 13.85
C GLY A 754 33.83 -9.38 13.27
N SER A 755 34.27 -9.19 12.02
CA SER A 755 34.38 -7.87 11.39
C SER A 755 33.10 -7.02 11.27
N PRO A 756 31.87 -7.59 11.17
CA PRO A 756 30.64 -6.78 11.18
C PRO A 756 30.40 -6.03 12.50
N PHE A 757 31.00 -6.48 13.62
CA PHE A 757 30.59 -6.06 14.96
C PHE A 757 31.61 -5.18 15.70
N ILE A 758 32.71 -4.82 15.05
CA ILE A 758 33.74 -3.96 15.63
C ILE A 758 33.59 -2.51 15.18
N ASP A 759 34.03 -1.53 15.95
CA ASP A 759 33.89 -0.12 15.57
C ASP A 759 34.59 0.20 14.23
N THR A 760 33.95 0.99 13.36
CA THR A 760 34.50 1.39 12.06
C THR A 760 35.85 2.11 12.18
N GLN A 761 36.14 2.77 13.30
CA GLN A 761 37.45 3.36 13.58
C GLN A 761 38.57 2.31 13.69
N VAL A 762 38.28 1.13 14.26
CA VAL A 762 39.23 0.00 14.34
C VAL A 762 39.51 -0.57 12.96
N LEU A 763 38.51 -0.63 12.08
CA LEU A 763 38.67 -1.04 10.68
C LEU A 763 39.49 -0.03 9.86
N LYS A 764 39.27 1.28 10.08
CA LYS A 764 40.04 2.35 9.45
C LYS A 764 41.53 2.31 9.83
N GLN A 765 41.85 2.00 11.09
CA GLN A 765 43.24 1.80 11.54
C GLN A 765 43.93 0.63 10.83
N TRP A 766 43.16 -0.35 10.36
CA TRP A 766 43.64 -1.48 9.57
C TRP A 766 43.64 -1.21 8.05
N GLY A 767 43.18 -0.04 7.61
CA GLY A 767 43.17 0.36 6.20
C GLY A 767 41.90 0.00 5.43
N PHE A 768 40.77 -0.17 6.12
CA PHE A 768 39.45 -0.35 5.51
C PHE A 768 38.53 0.85 5.79
N ASP A 769 37.93 1.42 4.75
CA ASP A 769 37.10 2.62 4.86
C ASP A 769 35.70 2.35 5.39
N SER A 770 35.20 1.11 5.20
CA SER A 770 33.87 0.66 5.59
C SER A 770 33.87 -0.80 6.06
N HIS A 771 32.80 -1.19 6.75
CA HIS A 771 32.55 -2.60 7.11
C HIS A 771 32.42 -3.51 5.88
N SER A 772 31.72 -3.04 4.83
CA SER A 772 31.52 -3.80 3.60
C SER A 772 32.86 -4.13 2.92
N ASN A 773 33.78 -3.16 2.80
CA ASN A 773 35.10 -3.42 2.21
C ASN A 773 35.98 -4.35 3.06
N ALA A 774 35.90 -4.23 4.38
CA ALA A 774 36.61 -5.13 5.28
C ALA A 774 36.10 -6.57 5.17
N GLN A 775 34.77 -6.74 5.15
CA GLN A 775 34.11 -8.04 5.01
C GLN A 775 34.45 -8.70 3.68
N GLU A 776 34.33 -7.98 2.56
CA GLU A 776 34.66 -8.48 1.23
C GLU A 776 36.13 -8.95 1.15
N SER A 777 37.06 -8.13 1.66
CA SER A 777 38.49 -8.48 1.68
C SER A 777 38.78 -9.72 2.52
N LEU A 778 38.18 -9.80 3.70
CA LEU A 778 38.39 -10.91 4.64
C LEU A 778 37.75 -12.21 4.15
N TYR A 779 36.56 -12.12 3.58
CA TYR A 779 35.89 -13.22 2.91
C TYR A 779 36.76 -13.81 1.79
N HIS A 780 37.25 -12.97 0.87
CA HIS A 780 38.09 -13.44 -0.22
C HIS A 780 39.39 -14.08 0.24
N LYS A 781 40.02 -13.55 1.29
CA LYS A 781 41.25 -14.14 1.86
C LYS A 781 41.01 -15.51 2.48
N ALA A 782 39.95 -15.67 3.28
CA ALA A 782 39.55 -16.97 3.83
C ALA A 782 39.18 -17.95 2.70
N ARG A 783 38.46 -17.46 1.69
CA ARG A 783 38.07 -18.23 0.51
C ARG A 783 39.26 -18.72 -0.31
N PHE A 784 40.25 -17.88 -0.57
CA PHE A 784 41.43 -18.32 -1.30
C PHE A 784 42.23 -19.37 -0.52
N LEU A 785 42.34 -19.26 0.80
CA LEU A 785 43.00 -20.30 1.61
C LEU A 785 42.27 -21.65 1.51
N PHE A 786 40.94 -21.62 1.48
CA PHE A 786 40.11 -22.81 1.30
C PHE A 786 40.19 -23.38 -0.14
N ASP A 787 39.94 -22.56 -1.16
CA ASP A 787 39.88 -22.98 -2.58
C ASP A 787 41.20 -23.59 -3.05
N PHE A 788 42.34 -23.14 -2.50
CA PHE A 788 43.66 -23.68 -2.80
C PHE A 788 44.06 -24.86 -1.91
N GLY A 789 43.21 -25.31 -0.98
CA GLY A 789 43.45 -26.49 -0.16
C GLY A 789 44.67 -26.34 0.76
N THR A 790 44.82 -25.20 1.43
CA THR A 790 46.00 -24.90 2.28
C THR A 790 46.14 -25.79 3.53
N GLU A 791 45.18 -26.68 3.81
CA GLU A 791 45.18 -27.61 4.94
C GLU A 791 45.12 -29.08 4.43
N LYS A 792 45.94 -29.96 5.01
CA LYS A 792 46.31 -31.28 4.43
C LYS A 792 45.19 -32.33 4.31
N ASN A 793 44.00 -32.08 4.86
CA ASN A 793 42.89 -33.04 4.88
C ASN A 793 41.63 -32.48 4.23
N GLU A 794 41.63 -32.34 2.89
CA GLU A 794 40.38 -32.29 2.12
C GLU A 794 40.48 -33.03 0.79
N MET A 795 39.52 -33.93 0.55
CA MET A 795 39.31 -34.60 -0.73
C MET A 795 38.53 -33.68 -1.70
N HIS A 796 39.16 -33.34 -2.83
CA HIS A 796 38.60 -32.94 -4.13
C HIS A 796 37.63 -31.75 -4.21
N SER A 797 38.18 -30.62 -4.68
CA SER A 797 37.61 -29.47 -5.41
C SER A 797 36.08 -29.37 -5.59
N PRO A 798 35.43 -28.28 -5.09
CA PRO A 798 34.11 -27.89 -5.56
C PRO A 798 34.19 -27.26 -6.96
N ARG A 799 33.26 -27.63 -7.85
CA ARG A 799 33.06 -26.95 -9.14
C ARG A 799 32.63 -25.51 -8.88
N LYS A 800 33.06 -24.58 -9.75
CA LYS A 800 32.60 -23.18 -9.76
C LYS A 800 31.07 -23.11 -9.68
N GLY A 801 30.56 -22.45 -8.64
CA GLY A 801 29.12 -22.15 -8.47
C GLY A 801 28.35 -23.00 -7.45
N ILE A 802 29.01 -23.73 -6.54
CA ILE A 802 28.34 -24.44 -5.44
C ILE A 802 28.32 -23.57 -4.17
N ASP A 803 27.18 -23.59 -3.44
CA ASP A 803 26.99 -22.93 -2.14
C ASP A 803 27.84 -23.63 -1.06
N TRP A 804 28.62 -22.85 -0.29
CA TRP A 804 29.49 -23.36 0.78
C TRP A 804 28.70 -24.10 1.86
N LEU A 805 27.45 -23.70 2.07
CA LEU A 805 26.54 -24.37 2.96
C LEU A 805 26.24 -25.81 2.51
N ASP A 806 26.11 -26.07 1.21
CA ASP A 806 25.81 -27.40 0.68
C ASP A 806 26.96 -28.38 0.92
N VAL A 807 28.21 -27.90 0.78
CA VAL A 807 29.42 -28.68 1.07
C VAL A 807 29.48 -29.01 2.56
N ALA A 808 29.30 -28.00 3.41
CA ALA A 808 29.27 -28.17 4.87
C ALA A 808 28.17 -29.14 5.33
N LEU A 809 26.95 -29.03 4.77
CA LEU A 809 25.83 -29.91 5.07
C LEU A 809 26.07 -31.34 4.58
N SER A 810 26.67 -31.52 3.40
CA SER A 810 27.05 -32.83 2.88
C SER A 810 28.05 -33.56 3.81
N LYS A 811 29.07 -32.84 4.30
CA LYS A 811 30.03 -33.40 5.27
C LYS A 811 29.37 -33.66 6.63
N ALA A 812 28.54 -32.73 7.13
CA ALA A 812 27.80 -32.90 8.37
C ALA A 812 26.88 -34.13 8.35
N ARG A 813 26.25 -34.46 7.20
CA ARG A 813 25.48 -35.70 7.03
C ARG A 813 26.35 -36.95 7.17
N THR A 814 27.53 -36.96 6.57
CA THR A 814 28.47 -38.08 6.65
C THR A 814 28.96 -38.29 8.09
N ILE A 815 29.27 -37.20 8.80
CA ILE A 815 29.70 -37.21 10.20
C ILE A 815 28.56 -37.68 11.11
N SER A 816 27.34 -37.14 10.94
CA SER A 816 26.12 -37.59 11.66
C SER A 816 25.86 -39.09 11.44
N ALA A 817 26.03 -39.55 10.19
CA ALA A 817 26.14 -40.94 9.74
C ALA A 817 26.93 -41.85 10.71
N ARG A 818 28.21 -41.51 10.84
CA ARG A 818 29.20 -42.23 11.65
C ARG A 818 28.93 -42.06 13.14
N PHE A 819 28.52 -40.87 13.58
CA PHE A 819 28.21 -40.57 14.96
C PHE A 819 27.09 -41.44 15.54
N ARG A 820 26.06 -41.77 14.75
CA ARG A 820 24.98 -42.67 15.20
C ARG A 820 25.41 -44.13 15.31
N THR A 821 26.23 -44.59 14.38
CA THR A 821 26.61 -46.01 14.27
C THR A 821 27.74 -46.39 15.22
N SER A 822 28.65 -45.47 15.53
CA SER A 822 29.74 -45.69 16.48
C SER A 822 30.14 -44.39 17.22
N PRO A 823 29.36 -43.93 18.22
CA PRO A 823 29.68 -42.70 18.96
C PRO A 823 31.05 -42.75 19.65
N LYS A 824 31.47 -43.96 20.06
CA LYS A 824 32.74 -44.21 20.74
C LYS A 824 33.96 -44.06 19.83
N SER A 825 33.80 -44.06 18.51
CA SER A 825 34.93 -43.86 17.57
C SER A 825 35.46 -42.43 17.58
N PHE A 826 34.74 -41.48 18.19
CA PHE A 826 35.12 -40.08 18.26
C PHE A 826 35.86 -39.70 19.56
N GLY A 827 36.11 -40.65 20.47
CA GLY A 827 36.98 -40.46 21.64
C GLY A 827 36.69 -39.19 22.44
N GLU A 828 37.72 -38.39 22.70
CA GLU A 828 37.61 -37.08 23.40
C GLU A 828 36.94 -35.99 22.52
N GLY A 829 36.91 -36.17 21.20
CA GLY A 829 36.32 -35.24 20.22
C GLY A 829 34.80 -35.32 20.07
N THR A 830 34.12 -36.25 20.74
CA THR A 830 32.65 -36.44 20.67
C THR A 830 31.87 -35.15 20.95
N LYS A 831 32.32 -34.33 21.91
CA LYS A 831 31.66 -33.06 22.25
C LYS A 831 31.76 -32.05 21.11
N MET A 832 32.93 -31.93 20.51
CA MET A 832 33.19 -30.99 19.41
C MET A 832 32.38 -31.34 18.17
N VAL A 833 32.32 -32.63 17.82
CA VAL A 833 31.50 -33.12 16.70
C VAL A 833 30.03 -32.78 16.90
N LYS A 834 29.51 -32.90 18.13
CA LYS A 834 28.11 -32.57 18.43
C LYS A 834 27.84 -31.06 18.30
N ARG A 835 28.76 -30.21 18.76
CA ARG A 835 28.70 -28.74 18.58
C ARG A 835 28.71 -28.34 17.10
N LEU A 836 29.58 -28.96 16.32
CA LEU A 836 29.71 -28.75 14.87
C LEU A 836 28.40 -29.08 14.15
N LEU A 837 27.84 -30.27 14.40
CA LEU A 837 26.59 -30.71 13.79
C LEU A 837 25.40 -29.80 14.13
N TRP A 838 25.29 -29.34 15.38
CA TRP A 838 24.25 -28.38 15.77
C TRP A 838 24.45 -27.01 15.14
N SER A 839 25.68 -26.52 15.05
CA SER A 839 25.98 -25.24 14.41
C SER A 839 25.61 -25.25 12.92
N CYS A 840 25.93 -26.33 12.19
CA CYS A 840 25.47 -26.50 10.80
C CYS A 840 23.94 -26.50 10.67
N THR A 841 23.27 -27.21 11.58
CA THR A 841 21.81 -27.37 11.54
C THR A 841 21.08 -26.06 11.86
N ILE A 842 21.57 -25.29 12.83
CA ILE A 842 21.04 -23.97 13.18
C ILE A 842 21.23 -23.00 12.00
N ARG A 843 22.43 -22.96 11.41
CA ARG A 843 22.73 -22.06 10.29
C ARG A 843 21.85 -22.33 9.07
N ASP A 844 21.69 -23.60 8.67
CA ASP A 844 20.78 -24.00 7.59
C ASP A 844 19.33 -23.54 7.83
N THR A 845 18.87 -23.70 9.07
CA THR A 845 17.51 -23.32 9.46
C THR A 845 17.32 -21.80 9.42
N VAL A 846 18.30 -21.02 9.91
CA VAL A 846 18.26 -19.55 9.87
C VAL A 846 18.23 -19.04 8.43
N LEU A 847 19.12 -19.56 7.56
CA LEU A 847 19.20 -19.13 6.16
C LEU A 847 17.92 -19.47 5.38
N THR A 848 17.38 -20.67 5.60
CA THR A 848 16.10 -21.04 5.01
C THR A 848 15.00 -20.05 5.39
N LEU A 849 14.85 -19.78 6.69
CA LEU A 849 13.75 -18.95 7.19
C LEU A 849 13.90 -17.47 6.79
N GLY A 850 15.13 -16.98 6.65
CA GLY A 850 15.42 -15.59 6.25
C GLY A 850 15.28 -15.31 4.76
N CYS A 851 15.61 -16.25 3.88
CA CYS A 851 15.75 -15.98 2.44
C CYS A 851 14.52 -16.28 1.56
N ARG A 852 13.36 -16.67 2.14
CA ARG A 852 12.07 -16.95 1.46
C ARG A 852 12.17 -17.65 0.07
N GLY A 853 13.12 -18.56 -0.16
CA GLY A 853 13.28 -19.12 -1.51
C GLY A 853 14.44 -20.09 -1.80
N TYR A 854 15.23 -20.54 -0.82
CA TYR A 854 16.25 -21.56 -1.09
C TYR A 854 15.69 -22.97 -0.95
N ASP A 855 15.39 -23.59 -2.08
CA ASP A 855 14.90 -24.96 -2.20
C ASP A 855 16.07 -25.96 -2.29
N VAL A 856 16.89 -26.03 -1.23
CA VAL A 856 17.76 -27.19 -0.99
C VAL A 856 17.06 -28.11 0.00
N MET A 857 16.32 -29.09 -0.53
CA MET A 857 15.92 -30.24 0.26
C MET A 857 17.15 -30.86 0.94
N GLN A 858 17.14 -30.99 2.28
CA GLN A 858 17.60 -32.16 3.07
C GLN A 858 17.86 -31.87 4.58
N SER A 859 17.19 -30.93 5.25
CA SER A 859 17.33 -30.80 6.73
C SER A 859 16.76 -32.00 7.50
N ASN A 860 15.92 -32.82 6.87
CA ASN A 860 15.39 -34.07 7.44
C ASN A 860 16.45 -35.18 7.65
N MET A 861 17.71 -34.97 7.27
CA MET A 861 18.73 -36.03 7.26
C MET A 861 19.74 -35.96 8.41
N ILE A 862 19.91 -34.81 9.07
CA ILE A 862 20.84 -34.66 10.21
C ILE A 862 20.08 -34.86 11.54
N ASP A 863 19.76 -36.11 11.88
CA ASP A 863 19.27 -36.47 13.20
C ASP A 863 20.45 -36.54 14.19
N VAL A 864 20.66 -35.40 14.88
CA VAL A 864 21.68 -35.18 15.91
C VAL A 864 21.02 -35.33 17.28
N PRO A 865 21.63 -36.07 18.23
CA PRO A 865 21.17 -36.06 19.61
C PRO A 865 21.15 -34.63 20.16
N MET A 866 20.12 -34.29 20.95
CA MET A 866 19.92 -32.96 21.52
C MET A 866 21.18 -32.45 22.24
N LEU A 867 21.57 -31.20 21.99
CA LEU A 867 22.67 -30.53 22.68
C LEU A 867 22.36 -30.43 24.19
N LEU A 868 23.28 -30.88 25.04
CA LEU A 868 23.15 -30.88 26.49
C LEU A 868 24.22 -30.01 27.14
N LEU A 869 24.01 -29.66 28.41
CA LEU A 869 24.95 -28.86 29.20
C LEU A 869 26.39 -29.42 29.18
N GLN A 870 26.53 -30.74 29.28
CA GLN A 870 27.83 -31.43 29.29
C GLN A 870 28.59 -31.37 27.96
N ASP A 871 27.90 -31.04 26.87
CA ASP A 871 28.48 -30.94 25.54
C ASP A 871 29.11 -29.57 25.31
N LEU A 872 28.73 -28.54 26.08
CA LEU A 872 29.24 -27.17 26.03
C LEU A 872 30.31 -26.93 27.11
N ASP A 873 31.01 -25.80 27.05
CA ASP A 873 32.11 -25.49 27.98
C ASP A 873 31.58 -25.27 29.40
N ASP A 874 32.41 -25.54 30.42
CA ASP A 874 32.02 -25.28 31.82
C ASP A 874 31.74 -23.77 32.00
N PRO A 875 30.61 -23.35 32.58
CA PRO A 875 30.36 -21.94 32.87
C PRO A 875 31.46 -21.24 33.68
N LYS A 876 32.28 -21.99 34.43
CA LYS A 876 33.42 -21.47 35.22
C LYS A 876 34.73 -21.43 34.45
N SER A 877 34.76 -21.91 33.21
CA SER A 877 35.95 -21.92 32.38
C SER A 877 36.38 -20.49 31.99
N TYR A 878 37.66 -20.33 31.68
CA TYR A 878 38.23 -19.02 31.32
C TYR A 878 37.58 -18.43 30.07
N SER A 879 37.33 -17.11 30.08
CA SER A 879 36.92 -16.33 28.90
C SER A 879 37.35 -14.89 29.08
N ARG A 880 37.68 -14.25 27.96
CA ARG A 880 37.98 -12.82 27.89
C ARG A 880 36.74 -11.94 27.76
N VAL A 881 35.60 -12.50 27.32
CA VAL A 881 34.40 -11.73 26.98
C VAL A 881 33.22 -11.95 27.94
N TYR A 882 33.24 -13.02 28.74
CA TYR A 882 32.11 -13.39 29.60
C TYR A 882 32.51 -13.70 31.05
N GLY A 883 31.69 -13.24 31.98
CA GLY A 883 31.67 -13.73 33.37
C GLY A 883 30.94 -15.08 33.49
N SER A 884 31.12 -15.76 34.62
CA SER A 884 30.58 -17.12 34.82
C SER A 884 29.05 -17.19 34.75
N ASP A 885 28.36 -16.19 35.30
CA ASP A 885 26.89 -16.10 35.24
C ASP A 885 26.39 -15.87 33.79
N SER A 886 27.07 -14.99 33.05
CA SER A 886 26.76 -14.73 31.63
C SER A 886 26.98 -15.99 30.79
N LYS A 887 28.09 -16.71 30.99
CA LYS A 887 28.34 -18.00 30.32
C LYS A 887 27.25 -19.02 30.59
N GLN A 888 26.84 -19.17 31.85
CA GLN A 888 25.78 -20.09 32.23
C GLN A 888 24.47 -19.78 31.47
N SER A 889 24.16 -18.50 31.32
CA SER A 889 22.99 -18.02 30.59
C SER A 889 23.11 -18.23 29.07
N LEU A 890 24.29 -17.99 28.47
CA LEU A 890 24.54 -18.23 27.04
C LEU A 890 24.48 -19.72 26.68
N ILE A 891 25.00 -20.58 27.55
CA ILE A 891 24.93 -22.04 27.39
C ILE A 891 23.49 -22.53 27.39
N LYS A 892 22.65 -22.03 28.31
CA LYS A 892 21.21 -22.32 28.31
C LYS A 892 20.56 -21.82 27.02
N MET A 893 20.91 -20.61 26.59
CA MET A 893 20.37 -20.01 25.36
C MET A 893 20.72 -20.85 24.11
N ALA A 894 21.97 -21.31 23.98
CA ALA A 894 22.40 -22.18 22.87
C ALA A 894 21.61 -23.49 22.80
N ILE A 895 21.32 -24.10 23.96
CA ILE A 895 20.47 -25.31 24.04
C ILE A 895 19.04 -24.99 23.59
N MET A 896 18.47 -23.87 24.03
CA MET A 896 17.12 -23.45 23.64
C MET A 896 17.01 -23.15 22.15
N VAL A 897 18.03 -22.52 21.54
CA VAL A 897 18.08 -22.29 20.08
C VAL A 897 18.14 -23.62 19.35
N ALA A 898 18.96 -24.58 19.79
CA ALA A 898 19.00 -25.92 19.22
C ALA A 898 17.62 -26.64 19.34
N GLU A 899 16.91 -26.46 20.45
CA GLU A 899 15.56 -27.03 20.64
C GLU A 899 14.57 -26.41 19.65
N LEU A 900 14.57 -25.09 19.53
CA LEU A 900 13.73 -24.37 18.58
C LEU A 900 14.03 -24.77 17.13
N THR A 901 15.31 -24.87 16.77
CA THR A 901 15.76 -25.37 15.46
C THR A 901 15.24 -26.77 15.17
N ARG A 902 15.27 -27.68 16.16
CA ARG A 902 14.72 -29.03 16.03
C ARG A 902 13.21 -29.03 15.83
N LEU A 903 12.48 -28.21 16.58
CA LEU A 903 11.03 -28.07 16.44
C LEU A 903 10.66 -27.47 15.07
N SER A 904 11.38 -26.43 14.65
CA SER A 904 11.23 -25.82 13.33
C SER A 904 11.42 -26.83 12.19
N ASN A 905 12.49 -27.65 12.26
CA ASN A 905 12.74 -28.70 11.26
C ASN A 905 11.69 -29.81 11.27
N LYS A 906 10.98 -30.07 12.38
CA LYS A 906 9.83 -30.99 12.39
C LYS A 906 8.60 -30.41 11.69
N CYS A 907 8.39 -29.09 11.81
CA CYS A 907 7.27 -28.40 11.17
C CYS A 907 7.47 -28.23 9.66
N ARG A 908 8.71 -28.01 9.21
CA ARG A 908 9.05 -27.64 7.83
C ARG A 908 8.56 -28.61 6.74
N PRO A 909 8.68 -29.95 6.86
CA PRO A 909 8.13 -30.86 5.87
C PRO A 909 6.61 -30.75 5.71
N LEU A 910 5.90 -30.33 6.77
CA LEU A 910 4.45 -30.13 6.75
C LEU A 910 4.06 -28.85 6.00
N GLN A 911 4.98 -27.87 5.92
CA GLN A 911 4.82 -26.62 5.15
C GLN A 911 5.01 -26.82 3.64
N LEU A 912 6.03 -27.58 3.20
CA LEU A 912 6.33 -27.75 1.77
C LEU A 912 5.25 -28.54 1.00
N LEU A 913 4.45 -29.33 1.72
CA LEU A 913 3.32 -30.07 1.16
C LEU A 913 2.08 -29.19 0.94
N SER A 914 1.95 -28.03 1.61
CA SER A 914 0.87 -27.07 1.34
C SER A 914 1.03 -26.37 -0.02
N ALA A 915 2.28 -26.18 -0.46
CA ALA A 915 2.60 -25.51 -1.72
C ALA A 915 2.37 -26.41 -2.95
N THR A 916 2.39 -27.73 -2.79
CA THR A 916 2.35 -28.69 -3.91
C THR A 916 1.08 -29.53 -4.00
N SER A 917 0.25 -29.64 -2.95
CA SER A 917 -1.01 -30.40 -3.01
C SER A 917 -2.24 -29.48 -3.15
N ARG A 918 -2.51 -29.00 -4.37
CA ARG A 918 -3.78 -28.31 -4.71
C ARG A 918 -4.94 -29.26 -5.01
N ASP A 919 -4.74 -30.57 -4.95
CA ASP A 919 -5.78 -31.55 -5.28
C ASP A 919 -5.95 -32.59 -4.15
N LEU A 920 -6.77 -32.24 -3.17
CA LEU A 920 -7.20 -33.14 -2.08
C LEU A 920 -8.57 -33.77 -2.35
N SER A 921 -9.01 -33.81 -3.61
CA SER A 921 -10.32 -34.32 -4.02
C SER A 921 -10.50 -35.84 -3.85
N HIS A 922 -9.45 -36.58 -3.48
CA HIS A 922 -9.41 -38.04 -3.47
C HIS A 922 -9.34 -38.64 -2.04
N GLY A 923 -10.40 -38.46 -1.26
CA GLY A 923 -10.65 -39.23 -0.03
C GLY A 923 -9.69 -38.99 1.14
N VAL A 924 -10.17 -39.21 2.36
CA VAL A 924 -9.38 -39.05 3.57
C VAL A 924 -8.57 -40.32 3.82
N GLU A 925 -7.39 -40.39 3.22
CA GLU A 925 -6.43 -41.46 3.48
C GLU A 925 -5.88 -41.37 4.92
N PRO A 926 -5.52 -42.51 5.57
CA PRO A 926 -4.97 -42.55 6.93
C PRO A 926 -3.79 -41.63 7.21
N TRP A 927 -2.99 -41.30 6.18
CA TRP A 927 -1.84 -40.42 6.31
C TRP A 927 -2.21 -38.97 6.64
N VAL A 928 -3.42 -38.50 6.32
CA VAL A 928 -3.90 -37.14 6.67
C VAL A 928 -4.07 -37.01 8.18
N ARG A 929 -4.62 -38.04 8.83
CA ARG A 929 -4.80 -38.09 10.29
C ARG A 929 -3.46 -38.06 11.02
N ASP A 930 -2.50 -38.86 10.59
CA ASP A 930 -1.17 -38.91 11.20
C ASP A 930 -0.42 -37.58 11.05
N ARG A 931 -0.66 -36.84 9.96
CA ARG A 931 -0.10 -35.51 9.74
C ARG A 931 -0.75 -34.42 10.57
N LEU A 932 -2.07 -34.42 10.72
CA LEU A 932 -2.76 -33.50 11.61
C LEU A 932 -2.28 -33.67 13.07
N LEU A 933 -2.11 -34.93 13.51
CA LEU A 933 -1.51 -35.23 14.81
C LEU A 933 -0.05 -34.76 14.92
N ALA A 934 0.73 -34.84 13.84
CA ALA A 934 2.10 -34.34 13.80
C ALA A 934 2.15 -32.79 13.90
N ILE A 935 1.27 -32.08 13.19
CA ILE A 935 1.15 -30.62 13.27
C ILE A 935 0.71 -30.17 14.66
N GLU A 936 -0.27 -30.86 15.26
CA GLU A 936 -0.78 -30.56 16.60
C GLU A 936 0.30 -30.76 17.68
N ARG A 937 1.02 -31.89 17.63
CA ARG A 937 2.15 -32.15 18.53
C ARG A 937 3.25 -31.11 18.37
N ALA A 938 3.59 -30.73 17.14
CA ALA A 938 4.61 -29.73 16.90
C ALA A 938 4.18 -28.33 17.39
N SER A 939 2.90 -27.99 17.24
CA SER A 939 2.32 -26.74 17.77
C SER A 939 2.35 -26.70 19.29
N TYR A 940 2.02 -27.82 19.95
CA TYR A 940 2.09 -27.96 21.40
C TYR A 940 3.54 -27.84 21.91
N ASP A 941 4.47 -28.60 21.31
CA ASP A 941 5.89 -28.58 21.69
C ASP A 941 6.48 -27.16 21.54
N MET A 942 6.07 -26.41 20.51
CA MET A 942 6.54 -25.05 20.28
C MET A 942 5.92 -24.03 21.25
N ALA A 943 4.65 -24.20 21.61
CA ALA A 943 4.01 -23.39 22.64
C ALA A 943 4.66 -23.61 24.02
N MET A 944 4.97 -24.87 24.37
CA MET A 944 5.68 -25.22 25.60
C MET A 944 7.10 -24.65 25.63
N TRP A 945 7.83 -24.73 24.51
CA TRP A 945 9.14 -24.09 24.38
C TRP A 945 9.04 -22.57 24.55
N LYS A 946 8.05 -21.90 23.92
CA LYS A 946 7.84 -20.44 24.05
C LYS A 946 7.60 -20.03 25.50
N GLN A 947 6.74 -20.76 26.21
CA GLN A 947 6.47 -20.48 27.63
C GLN A 947 7.75 -20.64 28.47
N ALA A 948 8.51 -21.73 28.24
CA ALA A 948 9.79 -21.95 28.92
C ALA A 948 10.81 -20.85 28.58
N PHE A 949 10.85 -20.38 27.34
CA PHE A 949 11.73 -19.30 26.87
C PHE A 949 11.41 -17.96 27.54
N VAL A 950 10.15 -17.53 27.48
CA VAL A 950 9.70 -16.27 28.10
C VAL A 950 9.93 -16.29 29.61
N ALA A 951 9.65 -17.43 30.28
CA ALA A 951 9.89 -17.57 31.72
C ALA A 951 11.37 -17.51 32.11
N ASN A 952 12.27 -17.89 31.20
CA ASN A 952 13.72 -17.81 31.41
C ASN A 952 14.35 -16.54 30.84
N LEU A 953 13.59 -15.68 30.15
CA LEU A 953 14.13 -14.51 29.45
C LEU A 953 14.78 -13.52 30.41
N SER A 954 14.17 -13.30 31.57
CA SER A 954 14.68 -12.45 32.66
C SER A 954 15.92 -13.01 33.36
N ASN A 955 16.19 -14.31 33.21
CA ASN A 955 17.38 -14.97 33.77
C ASN A 955 18.60 -14.84 32.84
N PHE A 956 18.45 -14.36 31.60
CA PHE A 956 19.58 -14.04 30.72
C PHE A 956 20.13 -12.65 31.07
N ILE A 957 21.15 -12.62 31.94
CA ILE A 957 21.78 -11.40 32.44
C ILE A 957 22.54 -10.70 31.29
N ASN A 958 22.05 -9.53 30.86
CA ASN A 958 22.70 -8.57 29.94
C ASN A 958 23.42 -9.16 28.71
N PRO A 959 22.76 -9.94 27.84
CA PRO A 959 23.30 -10.21 26.51
C PRO A 959 23.33 -8.92 25.65
N PRO A 960 24.27 -8.77 24.70
CA PRO A 960 24.28 -7.63 23.78
C PRO A 960 22.94 -7.48 23.05
N GLY A 961 22.46 -6.25 22.84
CA GLY A 961 21.14 -6.00 22.23
C GLY A 961 20.95 -6.65 20.86
N SER A 962 22.02 -6.76 20.06
CA SER A 962 22.04 -7.46 18.77
C SER A 962 21.81 -8.97 18.90
N MET A 963 22.28 -9.58 19.98
CA MET A 963 22.08 -11.00 20.29
C MET A 963 20.59 -11.29 20.57
N VAL A 964 19.99 -10.49 21.46
CA VAL A 964 18.55 -10.60 21.75
C VAL A 964 17.72 -10.35 20.49
N LYS A 965 18.09 -9.35 19.69
CA LYS A 965 17.43 -9.04 18.40
C LYS A 965 17.48 -10.21 17.43
N ASN A 966 18.63 -10.85 17.24
CA ASN A 966 18.78 -12.01 16.34
C ASN A 966 17.95 -13.21 16.79
N MET A 967 17.87 -13.45 18.09
CA MET A 967 17.06 -14.54 18.65
C MET A 967 15.56 -14.25 18.53
N VAL A 968 15.14 -13.01 18.78
CA VAL A 968 13.76 -12.56 18.58
C VAL A 968 13.37 -12.68 17.11
N LEU A 969 14.26 -12.31 16.19
CA LEU A 969 14.05 -12.43 14.75
C LEU A 969 13.96 -13.90 14.30
N PHE A 970 14.85 -14.77 14.78
CA PHE A 970 14.77 -16.21 14.52
C PHE A 970 13.44 -16.80 15.04
N HIS A 971 13.03 -16.42 16.24
CA HIS A 971 11.74 -16.81 16.82
C HIS A 971 10.55 -16.29 16.01
N GLN A 972 10.55 -15.01 15.60
CA GLN A 972 9.50 -14.41 14.77
C GLN A 972 9.38 -15.14 13.42
N ASN A 973 10.50 -15.47 12.77
CA ASN A 973 10.50 -16.21 11.52
C ASN A 973 10.00 -17.66 11.69
N VAL A 974 10.34 -18.32 12.80
CA VAL A 974 9.77 -19.63 13.15
C VAL A 974 8.27 -19.53 13.43
N ALA A 975 7.80 -18.46 14.09
CA ALA A 975 6.39 -18.22 14.37
C ALA A 975 5.59 -17.96 13.07
N LEU A 976 6.13 -17.20 12.13
CA LEU A 976 5.55 -17.02 10.79
C LEU A 976 5.45 -18.36 10.04
N GLY A 977 6.47 -19.21 10.13
CA GLY A 977 6.41 -20.57 9.59
C GLY A 977 5.36 -21.46 10.29
N LEU A 978 5.15 -21.31 11.60
CA LEU A 978 4.11 -22.03 12.32
C LEU A 978 2.71 -21.58 11.89
N HIS A 979 2.49 -20.27 11.74
CA HIS A 979 1.22 -19.73 11.27
C HIS A 979 0.82 -20.34 9.93
N SER A 980 1.72 -20.40 8.95
CA SER A 980 1.42 -21.04 7.66
C SER A 980 1.14 -22.55 7.78
N THR A 981 1.73 -23.23 8.77
CA THR A 981 1.46 -24.65 9.06
C THR A 981 0.09 -24.84 9.71
N ILE A 982 -0.31 -23.90 10.59
CA ILE A 982 -1.63 -23.85 11.22
C ILE A 982 -2.71 -23.55 10.17
N ASP A 983 -2.46 -22.64 9.25
CA ASP A 983 -3.38 -22.32 8.15
C ASP A 983 -3.59 -23.55 7.26
N TYR A 984 -2.53 -24.30 6.94
CA TYR A 984 -2.65 -25.57 6.23
C TYR A 984 -3.44 -26.63 7.04
N ARG A 985 -3.22 -26.73 8.36
CA ARG A 985 -4.03 -27.57 9.25
C ARG A 985 -5.51 -27.18 9.18
N ASN A 986 -5.82 -25.89 9.24
CA ASN A 986 -7.20 -25.38 9.19
C ASN A 986 -7.82 -25.70 7.82
N ALA A 987 -7.11 -25.51 6.72
CA ALA A 987 -7.56 -25.92 5.39
C ALA A 987 -7.83 -27.43 5.28
N CYS A 988 -6.99 -28.27 5.89
CA CYS A 988 -7.23 -29.72 5.98
C CYS A 988 -8.46 -30.05 6.85
N LEU A 989 -8.66 -29.36 7.98
CA LEU A 989 -9.83 -29.52 8.85
C LEU A 989 -11.13 -29.07 8.14
N ASP A 990 -11.09 -27.97 7.41
CA ASP A 990 -12.22 -27.47 6.61
C ASP A 990 -12.57 -28.44 5.48
N THR A 991 -11.56 -29.04 4.84
CA THR A 991 -11.75 -30.09 3.84
C THR A 991 -12.36 -31.37 4.46
N LEU A 992 -11.92 -31.75 5.67
CA LEU A 992 -12.50 -32.87 6.42
C LEU A 992 -13.93 -32.59 6.88
N GLN A 993 -14.24 -31.35 7.27
CA GLN A 993 -15.58 -30.90 7.61
C GLN A 993 -16.49 -30.84 6.37
N ALA A 994 -15.97 -30.41 5.22
CA ALA A 994 -16.69 -30.44 3.95
C ALA A 994 -16.93 -31.89 3.45
N ALA A 995 -16.03 -32.83 3.77
CA ALA A 995 -16.18 -34.25 3.47
C ALA A 995 -17.18 -35.01 4.39
N LYS A 996 -17.87 -34.31 5.31
CA LYS A 996 -18.86 -34.90 6.26
C LYS A 996 -20.03 -35.65 5.62
N PHE A 997 -20.18 -35.64 4.29
CA PHE A 997 -21.21 -36.43 3.61
C PHE A 997 -20.84 -37.88 3.23
N ARG A 998 -19.64 -38.41 3.55
CA ARG A 998 -19.28 -39.79 3.11
C ARG A 998 -18.64 -40.75 4.10
N CYS A 999 -18.47 -40.42 5.39
CA CYS A 999 -17.80 -41.36 6.33
C CYS A 999 -18.59 -41.56 7.63
N HIS A 1000 -19.57 -42.47 7.63
CA HIS A 1000 -20.35 -42.91 8.80
C HIS A 1000 -19.56 -43.75 9.84
N GLY A 1001 -18.24 -43.57 9.97
CA GLY A 1001 -17.38 -44.38 10.85
C GLY A 1001 -16.49 -43.62 11.84
N LEU A 1002 -16.47 -42.28 11.82
CA LEU A 1002 -15.46 -41.48 12.53
C LEU A 1002 -16.03 -40.50 13.58
N HIS A 1003 -17.24 -40.76 14.08
CA HIS A 1003 -17.88 -39.86 15.06
C HIS A 1003 -17.27 -39.91 16.48
N ALA A 1004 -16.58 -40.99 16.86
CA ALA A 1004 -16.01 -41.11 18.21
C ALA A 1004 -14.67 -40.35 18.42
N PRO A 1005 -13.72 -40.31 17.47
CA PRO A 1005 -12.46 -39.60 17.66
C PRO A 1005 -12.57 -38.06 17.55
N LEU A 1006 -13.49 -37.54 16.72
CA LEU A 1006 -13.69 -36.10 16.55
C LEU A 1006 -14.33 -35.43 17.77
N ALA A 1007 -15.27 -36.11 18.43
CA ALA A 1007 -15.90 -35.62 19.66
C ALA A 1007 -14.92 -35.57 20.85
N ILE A 1008 -13.93 -36.47 20.89
CA ILE A 1008 -12.84 -36.43 21.88
C ILE A 1008 -11.90 -35.25 21.58
N LEU A 1009 -11.66 -34.92 20.30
CA LEU A 1009 -10.83 -33.79 19.89
C LEU A 1009 -11.51 -32.44 20.20
N GLU A 1010 -12.80 -32.29 19.91
CA GLU A 1010 -13.57 -31.08 20.24
C GLU A 1010 -13.68 -30.86 21.76
N ALA A 1011 -13.84 -31.94 22.54
CA ALA A 1011 -13.89 -31.85 24.00
C ALA A 1011 -12.55 -31.42 24.65
N VAL A 1012 -11.42 -31.79 24.06
CA VAL A 1012 -10.09 -31.37 24.54
C VAL A 1012 -9.80 -29.92 24.15
N VAL A 1013 -10.20 -29.47 22.96
CA VAL A 1013 -10.02 -28.07 22.50
C VAL A 1013 -10.89 -27.09 23.30
N HIS A 1014 -12.13 -27.46 23.65
CA HIS A 1014 -12.98 -26.63 24.51
C HIS A 1014 -12.48 -26.52 25.96
N SER A 1015 -11.60 -27.42 26.39
CA SER A 1015 -10.97 -27.37 27.73
C SER A 1015 -9.68 -26.56 27.78
N LEU A 1016 -9.15 -26.15 26.61
CA LEU A 1016 -7.89 -25.41 26.45
C LEU A 1016 -8.10 -23.93 26.05
N TYR A 1017 -9.35 -23.48 25.90
CA TYR A 1017 -9.70 -22.05 25.81
C TYR A 1017 -9.90 -21.43 27.18
#